data_AF-A0A5P8M908-F1
#
_entry.id   AF-A0A5P8M908-F1
#
_cell.length_a   1.000
_cell.length_b   1.000
_cell.length_c   1.000
_cell.angle_alpha   90.00
_cell.angle_beta   90.00
_cell.angle_gamma   90.00
#
_symmetry.space_group_name_H-M   'P 1'
#
loop_
_entity.id
_entity.type
_entity.pdbx_description
1 polymer ?
#
loop_
_entity_poly.entity_id
_entity_poly.type
_entity_poly.pdbx_seq_one_letter_code
_entity_poly.pdbx_strand_id
1 'polypeptide(L)'
;MHQLKSDHITINLLDNGAIGTIMADNVMVNQVAGNALDGSMANIYLRVQTAGQYRYTPLIGPASSSRLSLTKNGARWQGRFADIDYDLTLLLGSTNWFWHVALRSAQPVEADLTYVQDLGLGEPGFVNSNEAYVSQYLDQHPFTNDSHITIAVRQNQPQAGQYPYLQQGALTALAGYATDGFQFFGTDYKSTDEPSAMNQADLPSQVLQYECALTALRTVPLTAADGDTAVTFYAAFKPNQPNGNLEELIADSEIQTDFAALSAAAATWQSVSLPEANQSLGRPLTGTSLTETQLNVLFPQQRQVERDQTGQVLSFFTPDDTHVVLPEKENQQERLTGNIIMAERTMTPTQPVLAATQFMPGVFESHVVFGNTNMNIMITNTRSALNWFKVTGTRIYVRPAGDAHYHLLTMPSAYAMTFNGGDWYYQLAGDTLKISDDASSTEQQVTLRFASLKHKRYDVWVASQWDTATLGEKPLLDITDNAISLSPETDTAMAKVDPNRAYSIQYAHNAQAFNIGREEIILAHTTNDPTHQLVAVFDSVSQFSIVTQTNTVQRADSEPITTSREQHRDYLEALLRHFQVTTENSAKQDIAEQTNLVLRWYAHDALVHMLSPHGLEQYGGAAWGTRDVSQGPTELFLSTGHYDVVRQIILHLYSHQFSENGNWPQWFMYDEYAGSFADESHGDVIVWPLKVVTDYLLATKDTDILSEVLPYMSLKEHKMITKSESLLDHIKRQLAYITSHFLYDTKVSAYGDGDWDDTLQPADASQKKEMASTWTEELTIETLRHAAQAFASIPDFAQSLQTLADEMMADFKRYFMQDNVLPGFIKMDADHHVTPIIHPNDGLTGIDYRLLPLSQGVLSHILDPQQSKHALRLITQHLLFPDGVRLMNKPSTYRGGVSHIFKRAEQAANFGREIGLLYVHAHIRYADAVAQMGDQAEAWRLLQLVNPINIQSRVSNAALRQANVYFSSSDAAFPDRYAAQEHFEDVRDQSVAVKGGWRLYSSGPGIYIATLLKSVFDLAGKETFNSSFSLPFDADYHVSVTA
;
A
#
# COMPACT_ATOMS: atom_id res chain seq x y z
N MET A 1 28.67 9.64 8.70
CA MET A 1 28.46 8.25 9.17
C MET A 1 29.62 7.67 9.98
N HIS A 2 29.31 7.15 11.18
CA HIS A 2 30.23 6.39 12.02
C HIS A 2 29.82 4.92 12.08
N GLN A 3 30.70 3.99 11.66
CA GLN A 3 30.41 2.57 11.65
C GLN A 3 30.94 1.88 12.91
N LEU A 4 30.06 1.20 13.64
CA LEU A 4 30.40 0.29 14.71
C LEU A 4 30.28 -1.15 14.21
N LYS A 5 31.26 -2.00 14.54
CA LYS A 5 31.27 -3.39 14.05
C LYS A 5 31.82 -4.37 15.06
N SER A 6 31.14 -5.51 15.17
CA SER A 6 31.59 -6.69 15.91
C SER A 6 31.05 -7.94 15.24
N ASP A 7 31.95 -8.76 14.68
CA ASP A 7 31.65 -9.97 13.89
C ASP A 7 30.45 -9.81 12.93
N HIS A 8 29.29 -10.33 13.30
CA HIS A 8 28.07 -10.36 12.49
C HIS A 8 27.27 -9.06 12.55
N ILE A 9 27.44 -8.24 13.59
CA ILE A 9 26.65 -7.03 13.79
C ILE A 9 27.42 -5.79 13.31
N THR A 10 26.75 -4.99 12.48
CA THR A 10 27.22 -3.67 12.05
C THR A 10 26.13 -2.64 12.32
N ILE A 11 26.43 -1.61 13.09
CA ILE A 11 25.52 -0.48 13.32
C ILE A 11 26.16 0.78 12.78
N ASN A 12 25.52 1.39 11.80
CA ASN A 12 25.92 2.69 11.27
C ASN A 12 25.19 3.78 12.03
N LEU A 13 25.94 4.73 12.61
CA LEU A 13 25.42 5.93 13.25
C LEU A 13 25.56 7.12 12.33
N LEU A 14 24.57 8.00 12.37
CA LEU A 14 24.60 9.28 11.67
C LEU A 14 25.46 10.30 12.44
N ASP A 15 25.88 11.36 11.74
CA ASP A 15 26.64 12.46 12.31
C ASP A 15 25.86 13.21 13.43
N ASN A 16 24.52 13.14 13.41
CA ASN A 16 23.64 13.66 14.47
C ASN A 16 23.46 12.70 15.66
N GLY A 17 24.16 11.56 15.67
CA GLY A 17 24.13 10.57 16.75
C GLY A 17 22.88 9.68 16.79
N ALA A 18 22.04 9.69 15.75
CA ALA A 18 20.96 8.71 15.57
C ALA A 18 21.50 7.39 15.00
N ILE A 19 20.68 6.33 15.08
CA ILE A 19 20.92 5.11 14.30
C ILE A 19 20.62 5.42 12.83
N GLY A 20 21.54 5.07 11.92
CA GLY A 20 21.28 5.06 10.49
C GLY A 20 20.72 3.69 10.06
N THR A 21 21.52 2.64 10.21
CA THR A 21 21.14 1.26 9.89
C THR A 21 21.72 0.27 10.90
N ILE A 22 20.99 -0.80 11.17
CA ILE A 22 21.43 -1.95 11.96
C ILE A 22 21.42 -3.16 11.02
N MET A 23 22.59 -3.75 10.81
CA MET A 23 22.78 -4.94 10.00
C MET A 23 23.25 -6.10 10.88
N ALA A 24 22.60 -7.25 10.74
CA ALA A 24 23.07 -8.52 11.28
C ALA A 24 23.30 -9.46 10.09
N ASP A 25 24.56 -9.78 9.79
CA ASP A 25 24.98 -10.35 8.51
C ASP A 25 24.47 -9.49 7.32
N ASN A 26 23.64 -10.06 6.43
CA ASN A 26 22.99 -9.37 5.32
C ASN A 26 21.55 -8.92 5.64
N VAL A 27 21.10 -9.08 6.89
CA VAL A 27 19.74 -8.74 7.33
C VAL A 27 19.72 -7.34 7.92
N MET A 28 18.92 -6.45 7.35
CA MET A 28 18.60 -5.14 7.88
C MET A 28 17.56 -5.30 8.98
N VAL A 29 17.91 -4.92 10.21
CA VAL A 29 17.04 -5.07 11.38
C VAL A 29 15.99 -3.98 11.44
N ASN A 30 16.36 -2.71 11.22
CA ASN A 30 15.42 -1.60 11.23
C ASN A 30 14.55 -1.56 9.97
N GLN A 31 13.36 -0.97 10.09
CA GLN A 31 12.36 -0.91 9.02
C GLN A 31 12.72 0.15 7.98
N VAL A 32 13.17 1.34 8.42
CA VAL A 32 13.58 2.44 7.56
C VAL A 32 14.90 3.00 8.04
N ALA A 33 15.81 3.34 7.12
CA ALA A 33 17.08 3.95 7.47
C ALA A 33 16.88 5.35 8.06
N GLY A 34 17.61 5.67 9.13
CA GLY A 34 17.59 7.01 9.71
C GLY A 34 18.20 8.07 8.79
N ASN A 35 17.83 9.34 8.96
CA ASN A 35 18.36 10.45 8.17
C ASN A 35 18.82 11.64 9.05
N ALA A 36 19.60 12.56 8.47
CA ALA A 36 20.21 13.66 9.21
C ALA A 36 19.22 14.69 9.78
N LEU A 37 18.00 14.77 9.22
CA LEU A 37 16.94 15.69 9.66
C LEU A 37 16.08 15.05 10.75
N ASP A 38 15.44 13.92 10.46
CA ASP A 38 14.45 13.29 11.34
C ASP A 38 15.11 12.37 12.39
N GLY A 39 16.29 11.85 12.12
CA GLY A 39 16.90 10.77 12.89
C GLY A 39 16.32 9.41 12.53
N SER A 40 16.06 8.58 13.55
CA SER A 40 15.49 7.22 13.42
C SER A 40 14.35 6.98 14.41
N MET A 41 13.46 6.05 14.08
CA MET A 41 12.42 5.59 15.02
C MET A 41 13.03 4.87 16.23
N ALA A 42 14.14 4.16 16.05
CA ALA A 42 14.89 3.56 17.16
C ALA A 42 15.39 4.64 18.15
N ASN A 43 15.05 4.47 19.43
CA ASN A 43 15.49 5.39 20.49
C ASN A 43 15.39 4.73 21.88
N ILE A 44 15.99 5.38 22.87
CA ILE A 44 15.70 5.16 24.28
C ILE A 44 15.14 6.47 24.82
N TYR A 45 13.98 6.45 25.47
CA TYR A 45 13.40 7.63 26.09
C TYR A 45 13.56 7.56 27.61
N LEU A 46 14.04 8.65 28.21
CA LEU A 46 13.99 8.86 29.66
C LEU A 46 12.76 9.71 29.99
N ARG A 47 11.94 9.22 30.91
CA ARG A 47 10.71 9.88 31.34
C ARG A 47 10.69 10.09 32.83
N VAL A 48 10.22 11.26 33.25
CA VAL A 48 10.01 11.62 34.66
C VAL A 48 8.57 12.08 34.85
N GLN A 49 8.02 11.85 36.04
CA GLN A 49 6.70 12.35 36.39
C GLN A 49 6.82 13.60 37.26
N THR A 50 6.16 14.69 36.88
CA THR A 50 6.12 15.93 37.65
C THR A 50 4.68 16.43 37.74
N ALA A 51 4.15 16.59 38.96
CA ALA A 51 2.79 17.05 39.21
C ALA A 51 1.69 16.27 38.44
N GLY A 52 1.89 14.96 38.27
CA GLY A 52 0.96 14.07 37.56
C GLY A 52 1.08 14.09 36.03
N GLN A 53 1.98 14.89 35.45
CA GLN A 53 2.29 14.91 34.02
C GLN A 53 3.61 14.23 33.74
N TYR A 54 3.67 13.51 32.62
CA TYR A 54 4.91 12.94 32.12
C TYR A 54 5.69 13.97 31.31
N ARG A 55 7.00 14.02 31.55
CA ARG A 55 7.96 14.75 30.72
C ARG A 55 9.02 13.75 30.29
N TYR A 56 9.40 13.78 29.03
CA TYR A 56 10.38 12.85 28.49
C TYR A 56 11.39 13.53 27.58
N THR A 57 12.50 12.84 27.32
CA THR A 57 13.49 13.21 26.32
C THR A 57 14.01 11.95 25.60
N PRO A 58 14.22 11.99 24.27
CA PRO A 58 15.01 10.97 23.59
C PRO A 58 16.47 11.06 24.02
N LEU A 59 17.14 9.92 24.17
CA LEU A 59 18.54 9.87 24.58
C LEU A 59 19.50 9.90 23.38
N ILE A 60 19.05 9.52 22.18
CA ILE A 60 19.84 9.55 20.93
C ILE A 60 19.17 10.36 19.83
N GLY A 61 19.93 10.69 18.78
CA GLY A 61 19.45 11.38 17.58
C GLY A 61 19.30 12.90 17.72
N PRO A 62 18.78 13.57 16.67
CA PRO A 62 18.85 15.03 16.53
C PRO A 62 18.02 15.80 17.57
N ALA A 63 17.00 15.16 18.16
CA ALA A 63 16.19 15.74 19.24
C ALA A 63 16.84 15.58 20.64
N SER A 64 17.94 14.85 20.75
CA SER A 64 18.67 14.65 22.01
C SER A 64 19.73 15.74 22.21
N SER A 65 19.97 16.12 23.47
CA SER A 65 21.06 17.03 23.86
C SER A 65 22.34 16.29 24.27
N SER A 66 22.40 14.98 24.00
CA SER A 66 23.52 14.12 24.37
C SER A 66 24.84 14.54 23.73
N ARG A 67 25.94 14.30 24.43
CA ARG A 67 27.29 14.24 23.84
C ARG A 67 27.60 12.81 23.43
N LEU A 68 28.20 12.61 22.27
CA LEU A 68 28.57 11.30 21.75
C LEU A 68 30.05 10.98 21.97
N SER A 69 30.35 9.74 22.34
CA SER A 69 31.68 9.17 22.28
C SER A 69 31.64 7.77 21.69
N LEU A 70 32.66 7.38 20.94
CA LEU A 70 32.70 6.11 20.22
C LEU A 70 33.90 5.26 20.64
N THR A 71 33.75 3.96 20.42
CA THR A 71 34.83 2.97 20.35
C THR A 71 34.67 2.19 19.04
N LYS A 72 35.48 1.15 18.81
CA LYS A 72 35.34 0.29 17.63
C LYS A 72 34.00 -0.47 17.59
N ASN A 73 33.50 -0.87 18.75
CA ASN A 73 32.34 -1.76 18.91
C ASN A 73 31.34 -1.22 19.94
N GLY A 74 31.25 0.10 20.09
CA GLY A 74 30.29 0.72 20.99
C GLY A 74 30.20 2.22 20.86
N ALA A 75 29.08 2.78 21.32
CA ALA A 75 28.80 4.21 21.35
C ALA A 75 28.24 4.61 22.72
N ARG A 76 28.49 5.85 23.13
CA ARG A 76 28.07 6.36 24.43
C ARG A 76 27.50 7.76 24.29
N TRP A 77 26.26 7.94 24.75
CA TRP A 77 25.53 9.19 24.80
C TRP A 77 25.39 9.65 26.25
N GLN A 78 25.86 10.86 26.54
CA GLN A 78 25.83 11.42 27.90
C GLN A 78 25.15 12.77 27.92
N GLY A 79 24.23 12.97 28.85
CA GLY A 79 23.52 14.24 28.99
C GLY A 79 22.82 14.36 30.33
N ARG A 80 21.97 15.37 30.44
CA ARG A 80 21.17 15.64 31.63
C ARG A 80 19.76 16.01 31.22
N PHE A 81 18.77 15.46 31.92
CA PHE A 81 17.37 15.81 31.74
C PHE A 81 16.69 15.96 33.09
N ALA A 82 15.99 17.08 33.28
CA ALA A 82 15.57 17.54 34.59
C ALA A 82 16.76 17.53 35.57
N ASP A 83 16.71 16.68 36.59
CA ASP A 83 17.78 16.52 37.60
C ASP A 83 18.50 15.17 37.51
N ILE A 84 18.37 14.47 36.39
CA ILE A 84 18.99 13.17 36.15
C ILE A 84 20.12 13.33 35.13
N ASP A 85 21.35 13.03 35.54
CA ASP A 85 22.47 12.81 34.64
C ASP A 85 22.40 11.36 34.13
N TYR A 86 22.38 11.18 32.81
CA TYR A 86 22.29 9.86 32.18
C TYR A 86 23.55 9.52 31.38
N ASP A 87 23.87 8.24 31.33
CA ASP A 87 24.93 7.64 30.52
C ASP A 87 24.38 6.42 29.80
N LEU A 88 24.07 6.58 28.50
CA LEU A 88 23.58 5.51 27.64
C LEU A 88 24.76 4.94 26.84
N THR A 89 25.05 3.66 27.01
CA THR A 89 26.11 2.94 26.30
C THR A 89 25.53 1.82 25.43
N LEU A 90 25.79 1.88 24.13
CA LEU A 90 25.60 0.80 23.17
C LEU A 90 26.87 -0.06 23.11
N LEU A 91 26.73 -1.36 23.34
CA LEU A 91 27.83 -2.34 23.26
C LEU A 91 27.47 -3.44 22.25
N LEU A 92 28.37 -3.71 21.30
CA LEU A 92 28.18 -4.77 20.31
C LEU A 92 28.96 -6.04 20.70
N GLY A 93 28.24 -7.15 20.82
CA GLY A 93 28.76 -8.51 20.87
C GLY A 93 28.87 -9.13 19.48
N SER A 94 29.03 -10.46 19.40
CA SER A 94 29.20 -11.15 18.12
C SER A 94 27.87 -11.25 17.35
N THR A 95 26.79 -11.57 18.06
CA THR A 95 25.42 -11.78 17.52
C THR A 95 24.36 -11.02 18.31
N ASN A 96 24.75 -10.17 19.27
CA ASN A 96 23.86 -9.40 20.11
C ASN A 96 24.41 -7.99 20.35
N TRP A 97 23.54 -7.09 20.80
CA TRP A 97 23.92 -5.77 21.25
C TRP A 97 23.09 -5.35 22.46
N PHE A 98 23.68 -4.46 23.26
CA PHE A 98 23.13 -4.03 24.54
C PHE A 98 23.03 -2.52 24.62
N TRP A 99 21.92 -2.04 25.17
CA TRP A 99 21.72 -0.64 25.53
C TRP A 99 21.72 -0.54 27.06
N HIS A 100 22.86 -0.15 27.62
CA HIS A 100 23.06 0.03 29.05
C HIS A 100 22.88 1.50 29.43
N VAL A 101 21.93 1.81 30.31
CA VAL A 101 21.63 3.17 30.77
C VAL A 101 21.96 3.26 32.26
N ALA A 102 22.85 4.16 32.65
CA ALA A 102 23.08 4.52 34.05
C ALA A 102 22.48 5.90 34.34
N LEU A 103 21.63 5.98 35.36
CA LEU A 103 20.97 7.19 35.83
C LEU A 103 21.51 7.61 37.19
N ARG A 104 21.81 8.90 37.35
CA ARG A 104 22.31 9.48 38.60
C ARG A 104 21.57 10.78 38.90
N SER A 105 21.23 11.01 40.17
CA SER A 105 20.69 12.29 40.60
C SER A 105 21.13 12.64 42.02
N ALA A 106 21.39 13.93 42.26
CA ALA A 106 21.72 14.42 43.59
C ALA A 106 20.55 14.31 44.58
N GLN A 107 19.30 14.23 44.08
CA GLN A 107 18.10 14.02 44.87
C GLN A 107 17.32 12.84 44.27
N PRO A 108 16.60 12.04 45.07
CA PRO A 108 15.75 10.99 44.53
C PRO A 108 14.73 11.54 43.51
N VAL A 109 14.78 11.04 42.26
CA VAL A 109 13.82 11.37 41.20
C VAL A 109 13.26 10.08 40.63
N GLU A 110 11.92 9.97 40.60
CA GLU A 110 11.22 8.87 39.96
C GLU A 110 11.26 9.02 38.44
N ALA A 111 11.69 7.96 37.77
CA ALA A 111 11.85 7.90 36.33
C ALA A 111 11.53 6.51 35.78
N ASP A 112 11.29 6.43 34.47
CA ASP A 112 11.30 5.18 33.73
C ASP A 112 12.01 5.35 32.39
N LEU A 113 12.39 4.22 31.79
CA LEU A 113 13.00 4.17 30.48
C LEU A 113 12.10 3.40 29.52
N THR A 114 11.99 3.90 28.29
CA THR A 114 11.29 3.20 27.20
C THR A 114 12.26 2.94 26.04
N TYR A 115 12.54 1.68 25.77
CA TYR A 115 13.25 1.21 24.58
C TYR A 115 12.29 1.14 23.39
N VAL A 116 12.74 1.57 22.21
CA VAL A 116 11.95 1.57 20.97
C VAL A 116 12.85 1.16 19.81
N GLN A 117 12.39 0.20 18.99
CA GLN A 117 13.09 -0.26 17.79
C GLN A 117 12.08 -0.66 16.72
N ASP A 118 12.09 0.04 15.59
CA ASP A 118 11.38 -0.37 14.37
C ASP A 118 12.03 -1.60 13.73
N LEU A 119 11.24 -2.44 13.05
CA LEU A 119 11.65 -3.77 12.59
C LEU A 119 11.36 -3.98 11.10
N GLY A 120 12.41 -4.31 10.33
CA GLY A 120 12.34 -4.84 8.97
C GLY A 120 12.73 -6.32 8.91
N LEU A 121 13.85 -6.68 9.58
CA LEU A 121 14.37 -8.04 9.71
C LEU A 121 14.40 -8.82 8.38
N GLY A 122 14.93 -8.20 7.32
CA GLY A 122 15.05 -8.80 5.98
C GLY A 122 16.22 -8.24 5.18
N GLU A 123 16.45 -8.74 3.96
CA GLU A 123 17.48 -8.16 3.09
C GLU A 123 17.11 -6.71 2.72
N PRO A 124 18.07 -5.77 2.61
CA PRO A 124 17.76 -4.35 2.38
C PRO A 124 16.84 -4.09 1.18
N GLY A 125 17.03 -4.81 0.07
CA GLY A 125 16.18 -4.67 -1.11
C GLY A 125 14.73 -5.11 -0.85
N PHE A 126 14.53 -6.14 -0.03
CA PHE A 126 13.21 -6.61 0.39
C PHE A 126 12.54 -5.61 1.32
N VAL A 127 13.23 -5.15 2.37
CA VAL A 127 12.71 -4.18 3.34
C VAL A 127 12.36 -2.85 2.67
N ASN A 128 13.28 -2.30 1.88
CA ASN A 128 13.10 -0.99 1.21
C ASN A 128 12.06 -1.03 0.07
N SER A 129 11.63 -2.21 -0.37
CA SER A 129 10.61 -2.34 -1.41
C SER A 129 9.22 -1.96 -0.91
N ASN A 130 8.86 -2.36 0.31
CA ASN A 130 7.61 -2.01 0.99
C ASN A 130 7.64 -2.44 2.46
N GLU A 131 7.83 -1.49 3.36
CA GLU A 131 7.97 -1.77 4.79
C GLU A 131 6.68 -2.28 5.46
N ALA A 132 5.52 -1.77 5.01
CA ALA A 132 4.23 -2.21 5.48
C ALA A 132 3.99 -3.69 5.12
N TYR A 133 4.33 -4.07 3.88
CA TYR A 133 4.26 -5.47 3.45
C TYR A 133 5.20 -6.37 4.26
N VAL A 134 6.44 -5.95 4.47
CA VAL A 134 7.40 -6.72 5.28
C VAL A 134 6.87 -6.97 6.69
N SER A 135 6.29 -5.94 7.31
CA SER A 135 5.69 -6.02 8.66
C SER A 135 4.58 -7.07 8.76
N GLN A 136 3.78 -7.27 7.70
CA GLN A 136 2.70 -8.26 7.68
C GLN A 136 3.19 -9.70 7.87
N TYR A 137 4.48 -9.98 7.63
CA TYR A 137 5.10 -11.31 7.75
C TYR A 137 6.14 -11.39 8.87
N LEU A 138 6.26 -10.35 9.70
CA LEU A 138 7.05 -10.39 10.93
C LEU A 138 6.19 -10.91 12.08
N ASP A 139 6.43 -12.15 12.49
CA ASP A 139 5.77 -12.71 13.67
C ASP A 139 6.47 -12.23 14.94
N GLN A 140 5.81 -11.32 15.67
CA GLN A 140 6.22 -10.90 17.01
C GLN A 140 5.47 -11.70 18.08
N HIS A 141 6.22 -12.45 18.90
CA HIS A 141 5.69 -13.30 19.97
C HIS A 141 6.31 -12.91 21.33
N PRO A 142 5.48 -12.47 22.30
CA PRO A 142 5.96 -12.10 23.63
C PRO A 142 6.03 -13.32 24.56
N PHE A 143 7.15 -13.49 25.25
CA PHE A 143 7.31 -14.37 26.40
C PHE A 143 7.33 -13.54 27.67
N THR A 144 6.37 -13.80 28.58
CA THR A 144 6.23 -13.05 29.83
C THR A 144 6.25 -13.98 31.04
N ASN A 145 7.09 -13.64 32.03
CA ASN A 145 7.14 -14.30 33.33
C ASN A 145 7.40 -13.25 34.42
N ASP A 146 6.37 -12.91 35.19
CA ASP A 146 6.37 -11.76 36.11
C ASP A 146 6.81 -10.46 35.40
N SER A 147 7.94 -9.86 35.82
CA SER A 147 8.50 -8.65 35.23
C SER A 147 9.59 -8.93 34.18
N HIS A 148 9.77 -10.19 33.79
CA HIS A 148 10.66 -10.57 32.69
C HIS A 148 9.82 -10.64 31.41
N ILE A 149 10.17 -9.82 30.42
CA ILE A 149 9.48 -9.70 29.14
C ILE A 149 10.51 -9.80 28.02
N THR A 150 10.28 -10.74 27.12
CA THR A 150 11.09 -10.96 25.93
C THR A 150 10.18 -10.98 24.70
N ILE A 151 10.53 -10.23 23.66
CA ILE A 151 9.84 -10.22 22.37
C ILE A 151 10.69 -10.98 21.37
N ALA A 152 10.19 -12.12 20.91
CA ALA A 152 10.80 -12.91 19.86
C ALA A 152 10.17 -12.54 18.51
N VAL A 153 10.99 -12.18 17.54
CA VAL A 153 10.56 -11.73 16.21
C VAL A 153 11.13 -12.68 15.16
N ARG A 154 10.26 -13.21 14.30
CA ARG A 154 10.65 -14.08 13.17
C ARG A 154 10.14 -13.49 11.86
N GLN A 155 11.02 -13.37 10.88
CA GLN A 155 10.60 -13.10 9.50
C GLN A 155 10.12 -14.40 8.86
N ASN A 156 8.84 -14.45 8.51
CA ASN A 156 8.19 -15.66 8.00
C ASN A 156 8.41 -15.89 6.50
N GLN A 157 8.83 -14.86 5.75
CA GLN A 157 9.23 -14.99 4.36
C GLN A 157 10.74 -15.25 4.26
N PRO A 158 11.16 -16.26 3.48
CA PRO A 158 12.57 -16.63 3.42
C PRO A 158 13.43 -15.49 2.85
N GLN A 159 14.53 -15.19 3.53
CA GLN A 159 15.54 -14.22 3.15
C GLN A 159 16.82 -14.99 2.79
N ALA A 160 17.21 -15.00 1.52
CA ALA A 160 18.26 -15.89 1.00
C ALA A 160 18.12 -17.37 1.45
N GLY A 161 16.88 -17.87 1.55
CA GLY A 161 16.56 -19.24 1.98
C GLY A 161 16.62 -19.50 3.49
N GLN A 162 16.79 -18.47 4.32
CA GLN A 162 16.73 -18.55 5.80
C GLN A 162 15.55 -17.75 6.35
N TYR A 163 15.21 -17.94 7.63
CA TYR A 163 14.16 -17.20 8.33
C TYR A 163 14.78 -16.42 9.50
N PRO A 164 15.21 -15.17 9.28
CA PRO A 164 15.89 -14.38 10.30
C PRO A 164 15.06 -14.23 11.59
N TYR A 165 15.75 -14.29 12.73
CA TYR A 165 15.16 -14.24 14.07
C TYR A 165 15.86 -13.20 14.94
N LEU A 166 15.08 -12.45 15.72
CA LEU A 166 15.57 -11.48 16.70
C LEU A 166 14.86 -11.65 18.03
N GLN A 167 15.60 -11.60 19.14
CA GLN A 167 15.07 -11.61 20.50
C GLN A 167 15.42 -10.30 21.20
N GLN A 168 14.41 -9.56 21.67
CA GLN A 168 14.57 -8.25 22.31
C GLN A 168 14.00 -8.30 23.73
N GLY A 169 14.71 -7.71 24.70
CA GLY A 169 14.27 -7.75 26.10
C GLY A 169 15.13 -6.85 26.99
N ALA A 170 15.08 -7.10 28.30
CA ALA A 170 15.96 -6.43 29.25
C ALA A 170 16.47 -7.39 30.33
N LEU A 171 17.68 -7.11 30.83
CA LEU A 171 18.26 -7.78 32.01
C LEU A 171 17.72 -7.21 33.33
N THR A 172 16.80 -6.25 33.23
CA THR A 172 16.09 -5.60 34.35
C THR A 172 14.59 -5.72 34.15
N ALA A 173 13.84 -5.59 35.24
CA ALA A 173 12.39 -5.69 35.23
C ALA A 173 11.70 -4.70 34.26
N LEU A 174 10.75 -5.21 33.49
CA LEU A 174 9.91 -4.45 32.57
C LEU A 174 8.47 -4.40 33.08
N ALA A 175 7.80 -3.28 32.83
CA ALA A 175 6.40 -3.03 33.18
C ALA A 175 5.43 -3.41 32.05
N GLY A 176 5.86 -3.33 30.80
CA GLY A 176 5.00 -3.63 29.65
C GLY A 176 5.70 -3.47 28.31
N TYR A 177 4.98 -3.82 27.24
CA TYR A 177 5.47 -3.79 25.87
C TYR A 177 4.42 -3.31 24.85
N ALA A 178 4.87 -2.99 23.65
CA ALA A 178 4.05 -2.83 22.44
C ALA A 178 4.81 -3.42 21.24
N THR A 179 4.09 -3.88 20.21
CA THR A 179 4.67 -4.56 19.03
C THR A 179 4.41 -3.82 17.71
N ASP A 180 3.74 -2.68 17.72
CA ASP A 180 3.50 -1.91 16.52
C ASP A 180 3.55 -0.39 16.77
N GLY A 181 4.02 0.36 15.78
CA GLY A 181 4.15 1.81 15.82
C GLY A 181 2.83 2.53 16.11
N PHE A 182 1.68 1.99 15.72
CA PHE A 182 0.38 2.58 16.06
C PHE A 182 0.07 2.50 17.56
N GLN A 183 0.57 1.50 18.27
CA GLN A 183 0.45 1.42 19.74
C GLN A 183 1.39 2.41 20.45
N PHE A 184 2.56 2.69 19.86
CA PHE A 184 3.56 3.57 20.49
C PHE A 184 3.35 5.05 20.14
N PHE A 185 3.30 5.36 18.85
CA PHE A 185 3.16 6.73 18.35
C PHE A 185 1.71 7.22 18.39
N GLY A 186 0.74 6.35 18.13
CA GLY A 186 -0.67 6.72 17.99
C GLY A 186 -1.00 7.32 16.62
N THR A 187 -2.26 7.19 16.18
CA THR A 187 -2.73 7.81 14.93
C THR A 187 -2.69 9.33 14.97
N ASP A 188 -2.76 9.92 16.16
CA ASP A 188 -2.71 11.37 16.37
C ASP A 188 -1.29 11.96 16.21
N TYR A 189 -0.25 11.13 16.15
CA TYR A 189 1.13 11.56 15.84
C TYR A 189 1.21 12.43 14.58
N LYS A 190 0.34 12.15 13.60
CA LYS A 190 0.21 12.90 12.34
C LYS A 190 -0.07 14.39 12.55
N SER A 191 -0.67 14.74 13.69
CA SER A 191 -0.96 16.12 14.10
C SER A 191 -0.08 16.60 15.25
N THR A 192 0.22 15.73 16.22
CA THR A 192 0.90 16.14 17.46
C THR A 192 2.41 16.17 17.34
N ASP A 193 2.98 15.33 16.45
CA ASP A 193 4.40 15.01 16.37
C ASP A 193 5.00 14.52 17.70
N GLU A 194 4.15 13.97 18.58
CA GLU A 194 4.52 13.47 19.91
C GLU A 194 4.02 12.02 20.07
N PRO A 195 4.86 11.05 20.50
CA PRO A 195 4.43 9.67 20.68
C PRO A 195 3.40 9.54 21.81
N SER A 196 2.18 9.11 21.48
CA SER A 196 1.06 8.99 22.43
C SER A 196 1.39 8.14 23.67
N ALA A 197 2.12 7.03 23.50
CA ALA A 197 2.48 6.15 24.60
C ALA A 197 3.43 6.80 25.64
N MET A 198 4.14 7.87 25.29
CA MET A 198 5.01 8.58 26.23
C MET A 198 4.22 9.42 27.24
N ASN A 199 2.98 9.77 26.92
CA ASN A 199 2.05 10.49 27.79
C ASN A 199 1.16 9.56 28.64
N GLN A 200 1.22 8.25 28.42
CA GLN A 200 0.43 7.23 29.14
C GLN A 200 1.28 6.52 30.18
N ALA A 201 0.73 6.15 31.34
CA ALA A 201 1.49 5.45 32.37
C ALA A 201 2.15 4.16 31.85
N ASP A 202 1.34 3.31 31.21
CA ASP A 202 1.73 1.96 30.81
C ASP A 202 1.73 1.81 29.28
N LEU A 203 2.51 0.84 28.80
CA LEU A 203 2.37 0.32 27.43
C LEU A 203 1.22 -0.72 27.42
N PRO A 204 0.53 -0.93 26.28
CA PRO A 204 -0.65 -1.79 26.23
C PRO A 204 -0.41 -3.25 26.63
N SER A 205 0.82 -3.75 26.49
CA SER A 205 1.19 -5.15 26.76
C SER A 205 0.32 -6.14 25.99
N GLN A 206 0.10 -5.83 24.71
CA GLN A 206 -0.67 -6.61 23.77
C GLN A 206 0.09 -6.66 22.45
N VAL A 207 0.04 -7.81 21.78
CA VAL A 207 0.50 -7.91 20.39
C VAL A 207 -0.49 -7.18 19.51
N LEU A 208 0.04 -6.43 18.55
CA LEU A 208 -0.65 -5.96 17.36
C LEU A 208 0.24 -6.33 16.16
N GLN A 209 -0.17 -7.31 15.36
CA GLN A 209 0.47 -7.63 14.08
C GLN A 209 -0.18 -6.74 13.02
N TYR A 210 0.49 -5.66 12.63
CA TYR A 210 0.01 -4.77 11.59
C TYR A 210 1.15 -4.33 10.65
N GLU A 211 1.18 -3.06 10.26
CA GLU A 211 1.99 -2.54 9.14
C GLU A 211 3.10 -1.58 9.57
N CYS A 212 3.38 -1.48 10.87
CA CYS A 212 4.49 -0.69 11.40
C CYS A 212 5.19 -1.48 12.52
N ALA A 213 5.80 -2.62 12.18
CA ALA A 213 6.39 -3.53 13.15
C ALA A 213 7.45 -2.81 14.01
N LEU A 214 7.25 -2.84 15.33
CA LEU A 214 8.06 -2.07 16.28
C LEU A 214 8.03 -2.70 17.65
N THR A 215 9.19 -2.95 18.25
CA THR A 215 9.26 -3.35 19.66
C THR A 215 9.43 -2.12 20.54
N ALA A 216 8.48 -1.89 21.45
CA ALA A 216 8.62 -0.96 22.57
C ALA A 216 8.62 -1.71 23.91
N LEU A 217 9.57 -1.39 24.81
CA LEU A 217 9.68 -1.99 26.14
C LEU A 217 9.83 -0.89 27.18
N ARG A 218 9.00 -0.90 28.24
CA ARG A 218 9.07 0.08 29.32
C ARG A 218 9.51 -0.58 30.62
N THR A 219 10.44 0.06 31.34
CA THR A 219 10.87 -0.42 32.66
C THR A 219 9.77 -0.24 33.70
N VAL A 220 9.85 -1.01 34.79
CA VAL A 220 9.18 -0.59 36.04
C VAL A 220 9.70 0.79 36.47
N PRO A 221 8.94 1.59 37.24
CA PRO A 221 9.43 2.83 37.81
C PRO A 221 10.72 2.62 38.63
N LEU A 222 11.65 3.55 38.48
CA LEU A 222 12.99 3.53 39.07
C LEU A 222 13.22 4.84 39.82
N THR A 223 13.92 4.78 40.95
CA THR A 223 14.38 5.97 41.67
C THR A 223 15.83 6.27 41.31
N ALA A 224 16.07 7.28 40.49
CA ALA A 224 17.42 7.80 40.27
C ALA A 224 17.89 8.56 41.52
N ALA A 225 19.01 8.16 42.12
CA ALA A 225 19.55 8.72 43.35
C ALA A 225 21.07 8.91 43.26
N ASP A 226 21.73 9.17 44.40
CA ASP A 226 23.19 9.30 44.48
C ASP A 226 23.82 7.92 44.27
N GLY A 227 24.45 7.72 43.11
CA GLY A 227 24.94 6.42 42.61
C GLY A 227 24.28 5.98 41.31
N ASP A 228 24.86 4.99 40.64
CA ASP A 228 24.34 4.50 39.36
C ASP A 228 23.11 3.60 39.57
N THR A 229 21.95 4.05 39.07
CA THR A 229 20.76 3.21 38.87
C THR A 229 20.76 2.75 37.42
N ALA A 230 20.96 1.45 37.18
CA ALA A 230 21.25 0.95 35.83
C ALA A 230 20.14 0.06 35.25
N VAL A 231 19.92 0.19 33.95
CA VAL A 231 19.00 -0.61 33.12
C VAL A 231 19.76 -1.11 31.91
N THR A 232 19.52 -2.36 31.51
CA THR A 232 20.17 -2.93 30.31
C THR A 232 19.14 -3.59 29.43
N PHE A 233 18.85 -3.00 28.27
CA PHE A 233 18.10 -3.66 27.20
C PHE A 233 19.06 -4.44 26.30
N TYR A 234 18.56 -5.46 25.61
CA TYR A 234 19.32 -6.22 24.65
C TYR A 234 18.52 -6.53 23.39
N ALA A 235 19.23 -6.84 22.33
CA ALA A 235 18.70 -7.51 21.16
C ALA A 235 19.71 -8.57 20.70
N ALA A 236 19.24 -9.76 20.36
CA ALA A 236 20.07 -10.92 20.03
C ALA A 236 19.54 -11.64 18.79
N PHE A 237 20.43 -11.90 17.82
CA PHE A 237 20.10 -12.32 16.47
C PHE A 237 20.47 -13.78 16.21
N LYS A 238 19.62 -14.47 15.44
CA LYS A 238 19.99 -15.71 14.74
C LYS A 238 19.63 -15.59 13.25
N PRO A 239 20.51 -16.04 12.34
CA PRO A 239 20.26 -15.94 10.90
C PRO A 239 19.09 -16.83 10.45
N ASN A 240 18.74 -17.87 11.21
CA ASN A 240 17.67 -18.78 10.83
C ASN A 240 16.91 -19.37 12.02
N GLN A 241 15.59 -19.34 11.92
CA GLN A 241 14.63 -20.11 12.71
C GLN A 241 13.66 -20.86 11.79
N PRO A 242 13.97 -22.10 11.39
CA PRO A 242 13.15 -22.86 10.45
C PRO A 242 11.81 -23.32 11.05
N ASN A 243 11.71 -23.37 12.39
CA ASN A 243 10.49 -23.75 13.10
C ASN A 243 9.59 -22.53 13.36
N GLY A 244 8.35 -22.77 13.82
CA GLY A 244 7.45 -21.69 14.22
C GLY A 244 7.98 -20.91 15.42
N ASN A 245 7.66 -19.63 15.49
CA ASN A 245 8.08 -18.73 16.58
C ASN A 245 7.24 -18.96 17.86
N LEU A 246 7.48 -20.09 18.52
CA LEU A 246 6.70 -20.57 19.67
C LEU A 246 7.55 -20.82 20.92
N GLU A 247 8.87 -20.61 20.83
CA GLU A 247 9.82 -20.79 21.93
C GLU A 247 10.95 -19.76 21.85
N GLU A 248 11.52 -19.41 23.01
CA GLU A 248 12.72 -18.58 23.08
C GLU A 248 13.95 -19.38 22.60
N LEU A 249 14.68 -18.83 21.62
CA LEU A 249 15.83 -19.51 21.04
C LEU A 249 17.17 -19.19 21.70
N ILE A 250 17.26 -18.06 22.39
CA ILE A 250 18.49 -17.56 23.00
C ILE A 250 18.26 -17.50 24.50
N ALA A 251 19.06 -18.24 25.27
CA ALA A 251 18.88 -18.32 26.71
C ALA A 251 19.37 -17.04 27.41
N ASP A 252 18.63 -16.57 28.41
CA ASP A 252 19.03 -15.44 29.26
C ASP A 252 20.45 -15.54 29.81
N SER A 253 20.89 -16.75 30.18
CA SER A 253 22.24 -16.96 30.70
C SER A 253 23.34 -16.63 29.69
N GLU A 254 23.07 -16.84 28.39
CA GLU A 254 23.98 -16.48 27.30
C GLU A 254 24.06 -14.96 27.18
N ILE A 255 22.89 -14.29 27.14
CA ILE A 255 22.76 -12.83 27.06
C ILE A 255 23.44 -12.16 28.25
N GLN A 256 23.24 -12.66 29.47
CA GLN A 256 23.89 -12.15 30.68
C GLN A 256 25.41 -12.35 30.65
N THR A 257 25.88 -13.50 30.17
CA THR A 257 27.32 -13.80 30.06
C THR A 257 27.99 -12.85 29.08
N ASP A 258 27.37 -12.63 27.93
CA ASP A 258 27.88 -11.72 26.90
C ASP A 258 27.91 -10.28 27.38
N PHE A 259 26.83 -9.82 28.04
CA PHE A 259 26.81 -8.50 28.65
C PHE A 259 27.91 -8.33 29.71
N ALA A 260 28.09 -9.32 30.59
CA ALA A 260 29.13 -9.27 31.63
C ALA A 260 30.54 -9.21 31.02
N ALA A 261 30.79 -9.97 29.95
CA ALA A 261 32.07 -9.95 29.25
C ALA A 261 32.34 -8.60 28.56
N LEU A 262 31.33 -8.04 27.88
CA LEU A 262 31.44 -6.76 27.17
C LEU A 262 31.59 -5.56 28.13
N SER A 263 30.78 -5.52 29.19
CA SER A 263 30.78 -4.42 30.17
C SER A 263 32.04 -4.39 31.05
N ALA A 264 32.70 -5.54 31.26
CA ALA A 264 33.98 -5.61 31.97
C ALA A 264 35.18 -5.17 31.13
N ALA A 265 35.04 -5.08 29.79
CA ALA A 265 36.13 -4.71 28.91
C ALA A 265 36.46 -3.21 29.04
N ALA A 266 37.73 -2.90 29.32
CA ALA A 266 38.20 -1.52 29.33
C ALA A 266 38.16 -0.94 27.91
N ALA A 267 37.38 0.14 27.73
CA ALA A 267 37.24 0.80 26.44
C ALA A 267 37.79 2.23 26.46
N THR A 268 38.50 2.60 25.40
CA THR A 268 38.98 3.98 25.21
C THR A 268 37.97 4.74 24.36
N TRP A 269 37.19 5.62 25.01
CA TRP A 269 36.16 6.42 24.37
C TRP A 269 36.74 7.64 23.66
N GLN A 270 36.39 7.81 22.39
CA GLN A 270 36.75 8.98 21.59
C GLN A 270 35.55 9.89 21.44
N SER A 271 35.64 11.13 21.92
CA SER A 271 34.56 12.11 21.76
C SER A 271 34.32 12.43 20.30
N VAL A 272 33.06 12.51 19.90
CA VAL A 272 32.62 12.96 18.59
C VAL A 272 31.86 14.27 18.77
N SER A 273 32.11 15.24 17.90
CA SER A 273 31.32 16.48 17.88
C SER A 273 30.03 16.20 17.12
N LEU A 274 28.90 16.31 17.81
CA LEU A 274 27.61 16.33 17.14
C LEU A 274 27.35 17.74 16.58
N PRO A 275 26.67 17.86 15.44
CA PRO A 275 26.19 19.14 14.96
C PRO A 275 25.18 19.75 15.93
N GLU A 276 25.18 21.07 16.04
CA GLU A 276 24.13 21.76 16.79
C GLU A 276 22.81 21.72 16.01
N ALA A 277 21.71 21.50 16.72
CA ALA A 277 20.38 21.57 16.14
C ALA A 277 20.12 22.98 15.58
N ASN A 278 19.45 23.06 14.43
CA ASN A 278 19.10 24.34 13.82
C ASN A 278 18.09 25.10 14.70
N GLN A 279 18.58 26.13 15.40
CA GLN A 279 17.78 26.95 16.32
C GLN A 279 16.67 27.76 15.62
N SER A 280 16.72 27.88 14.29
CA SER A 280 15.66 28.51 13.50
C SER A 280 14.47 27.60 13.23
N LEU A 281 14.55 26.30 13.49
CA LEU A 281 13.40 25.39 13.33
C LEU A 281 12.55 25.35 14.60
N GLY A 282 11.23 25.45 14.43
CA GLY A 282 10.23 25.28 15.48
C GLY A 282 9.48 23.96 15.35
N ARG A 283 8.49 23.75 16.22
CA ARG A 283 7.56 22.60 16.10
C ARG A 283 6.80 22.65 14.77
N PRO A 284 6.38 21.52 14.19
CA PRO A 284 5.50 21.54 13.04
C PRO A 284 4.26 22.41 13.27
N LEU A 285 3.81 23.09 12.22
CA LEU A 285 2.61 23.89 12.23
C LEU A 285 1.44 23.07 11.70
N THR A 286 0.39 22.98 12.51
CA THR A 286 -0.91 22.46 12.12
C THR A 286 -1.91 23.59 11.96
N GLY A 287 -2.87 23.43 11.06
CA GLY A 287 -4.02 24.34 10.97
C GLY A 287 -4.93 24.19 12.18
N THR A 288 -5.59 25.28 12.59
CA THR A 288 -6.62 25.21 13.63
C THR A 288 -7.90 24.58 13.08
N SER A 289 -8.62 23.77 13.86
CA SER A 289 -9.92 23.22 13.47
C SER A 289 -10.89 24.30 12.98
N LEU A 290 -11.66 23.98 11.94
CA LEU A 290 -12.67 24.89 11.39
C LEU A 290 -13.98 24.70 12.12
N THR A 291 -14.62 25.82 12.48
CA THR A 291 -16.02 25.79 12.89
C THR A 291 -16.93 25.48 11.71
N GLU A 292 -18.15 24.96 11.95
CA GLU A 292 -19.13 24.75 10.87
C GLU A 292 -19.42 26.03 10.08
N THR A 293 -19.43 27.20 10.73
CA THR A 293 -19.60 28.49 10.04
C THR A 293 -18.44 28.75 9.06
N GLN A 294 -17.20 28.46 9.46
CA GLN A 294 -16.05 28.61 8.57
C GLN A 294 -16.08 27.57 7.43
N LEU A 295 -16.49 26.34 7.72
CA LEU A 295 -16.69 25.31 6.71
C LEU A 295 -17.75 25.74 5.69
N ASN A 296 -18.88 26.29 6.12
CA ASN A 296 -19.93 26.77 5.22
C ASN A 296 -19.52 28.01 4.40
N VAL A 297 -18.51 28.77 4.85
CA VAL A 297 -17.93 29.86 4.05
C VAL A 297 -16.98 29.31 2.98
N LEU A 298 -16.16 28.32 3.31
CA LEU A 298 -15.23 27.70 2.36
C LEU A 298 -15.95 26.75 1.38
N PHE A 299 -16.94 26.03 1.86
CA PHE A 299 -17.67 24.97 1.19
C PHE A 299 -19.19 25.13 1.48
N PRO A 300 -19.87 26.05 0.76
CA PRO A 300 -21.27 26.41 1.05
C PRO A 300 -22.27 25.33 0.68
N GLN A 301 -21.88 24.37 -0.16
CA GLN A 301 -22.70 23.22 -0.53
C GLN A 301 -21.92 21.95 -0.22
N GLN A 302 -22.47 21.14 0.68
CA GLN A 302 -21.88 19.88 1.13
C GLN A 302 -22.87 18.75 0.84
N ARG A 303 -22.33 17.63 0.38
CA ARG A 303 -23.03 16.40 0.01
C ARG A 303 -22.44 15.24 0.81
N GLN A 304 -23.25 14.23 1.11
CA GLN A 304 -22.78 13.02 1.81
C GLN A 304 -21.93 13.33 3.05
N VAL A 305 -22.39 14.23 3.92
CA VAL A 305 -21.64 14.68 5.11
C VAL A 305 -21.50 13.55 6.11
N GLU A 306 -20.26 13.12 6.34
CA GLU A 306 -19.89 12.12 7.34
C GLU A 306 -19.66 12.80 8.69
N ARG A 307 -20.22 12.22 9.75
CA ARG A 307 -20.10 12.74 11.12
C ARG A 307 -19.70 11.64 12.08
N ASP A 308 -18.96 12.01 13.12
CA ASP A 308 -18.66 11.10 14.23
C ASP A 308 -19.87 10.92 15.17
N GLN A 309 -19.67 10.14 16.23
CA GLN A 309 -20.71 9.89 17.25
C GLN A 309 -21.10 11.14 18.05
N THR A 310 -20.26 12.18 18.06
CA THR A 310 -20.53 13.46 18.74
C THR A 310 -21.27 14.47 17.85
N GLY A 311 -21.42 14.14 16.56
CA GLY A 311 -22.01 14.99 15.54
C GLY A 311 -20.99 15.93 14.87
N GLN A 312 -19.69 15.80 15.15
CA GLN A 312 -18.63 16.55 14.49
C GLN A 312 -18.50 16.12 13.01
N VAL A 313 -18.39 17.08 12.10
CA VAL A 313 -18.12 16.80 10.68
C VAL A 313 -16.73 16.18 10.55
N LEU A 314 -16.64 15.08 9.80
CA LEU A 314 -15.39 14.36 9.53
C LEU A 314 -14.95 14.55 8.08
N SER A 315 -15.88 14.41 7.15
CA SER A 315 -15.65 14.59 5.72
C SER A 315 -16.94 14.85 4.97
N PHE A 316 -16.85 15.34 3.74
CA PHE A 316 -18.00 15.54 2.84
C PHE A 316 -17.53 15.64 1.39
N PHE A 317 -18.48 15.69 0.47
CA PHE A 317 -18.27 16.01 -0.94
C PHE A 317 -18.86 17.37 -1.29
N THR A 318 -18.38 17.99 -2.36
CA THR A 318 -18.93 19.23 -2.93
C THR A 318 -19.62 18.94 -4.27
N PRO A 319 -20.34 19.91 -4.87
CA PRO A 319 -21.07 19.69 -6.12
C PRO A 319 -20.23 19.31 -7.34
N ASP A 320 -18.93 19.60 -7.32
CA ASP A 320 -17.94 19.26 -8.34
C ASP A 320 -17.15 17.98 -8.00
N ASP A 321 -17.69 17.15 -7.11
CA ASP A 321 -17.18 15.85 -6.68
C ASP A 321 -15.87 15.89 -5.89
N THR A 322 -15.40 17.08 -5.50
CA THR A 322 -14.24 17.25 -4.59
C THR A 322 -14.54 16.61 -3.25
N HIS A 323 -13.63 15.79 -2.74
CA HIS A 323 -13.75 15.20 -1.41
C HIS A 323 -12.96 16.02 -0.38
N VAL A 324 -13.65 16.52 0.65
CA VAL A 324 -13.05 17.30 1.73
C VAL A 324 -12.92 16.44 2.99
N VAL A 325 -11.71 16.34 3.53
CA VAL A 325 -11.39 15.63 4.76
C VAL A 325 -10.88 16.60 5.82
N LEU A 326 -11.35 16.42 7.05
CA LEU A 326 -10.96 17.23 8.21
C LEU A 326 -9.99 16.47 9.14
N PRO A 327 -9.12 17.16 9.89
CA PRO A 327 -8.13 16.55 10.77
C PRO A 327 -8.71 15.58 11.78
N GLU A 328 -9.94 15.82 12.21
CA GLU A 328 -10.64 14.98 13.17
C GLU A 328 -10.91 13.59 12.62
N LYS A 329 -11.11 13.45 11.31
CA LYS A 329 -11.17 12.14 10.64
C LYS A 329 -9.78 11.52 10.53
N GLU A 330 -8.82 12.30 10.06
CA GLU A 330 -7.45 11.83 9.80
C GLU A 330 -6.79 11.27 11.07
N ASN A 331 -6.97 11.93 12.23
CA ASN A 331 -6.43 11.48 13.51
C ASN A 331 -7.10 10.21 14.07
N GLN A 332 -8.26 9.80 13.54
CA GLN A 332 -8.98 8.61 13.97
C GLN A 332 -8.78 7.39 13.06
N GLN A 333 -8.20 7.58 11.87
CA GLN A 333 -7.93 6.49 10.93
C GLN A 333 -6.44 6.16 10.85
N GLU A 334 -6.13 4.90 10.59
CA GLU A 334 -4.75 4.39 10.55
C GLU A 334 -4.02 4.79 9.27
N ARG A 335 -4.72 4.77 8.13
CA ARG A 335 -4.15 5.03 6.81
C ARG A 335 -4.25 6.50 6.43
N LEU A 336 -3.17 7.07 5.87
CA LEU A 336 -3.10 8.48 5.50
C LEU A 336 -4.07 8.85 4.39
N THR A 337 -4.96 9.84 4.58
CA THR A 337 -5.72 10.42 3.46
C THR A 337 -4.76 10.89 2.37
N GLY A 338 -4.94 10.40 1.14
CA GLY A 338 -4.06 10.74 0.03
C GLY A 338 -4.68 10.50 -1.34
N ASN A 339 -4.02 11.00 -2.38
CA ASN A 339 -4.46 10.92 -3.77
C ASN A 339 -3.26 10.75 -4.71
N ILE A 340 -3.46 10.11 -5.87
CA ILE A 340 -2.46 10.04 -6.94
C ILE A 340 -2.98 10.88 -8.09
N ILE A 341 -2.22 11.89 -8.50
CA ILE A 341 -2.60 12.77 -9.60
C ILE A 341 -1.77 12.43 -10.84
N MET A 342 -2.39 12.46 -12.01
CA MET A 342 -1.71 12.21 -13.29
C MET A 342 -1.92 13.40 -14.21
N ALA A 343 -0.85 13.77 -14.91
CA ALA A 343 -0.87 14.78 -15.95
C ALA A 343 -1.48 14.23 -17.24
N GLU A 344 -2.04 15.16 -18.02
CA GLU A 344 -2.83 14.92 -19.22
C GLU A 344 -4.11 14.10 -18.98
N ARG A 345 -4.97 14.11 -19.99
CA ARG A 345 -6.22 13.35 -20.01
C ARG A 345 -6.10 12.27 -21.06
N THR A 346 -5.64 11.09 -20.63
CA THR A 346 -5.45 9.96 -21.53
C THR A 346 -6.03 8.67 -20.96
N MET A 347 -6.37 7.78 -21.87
CA MET A 347 -6.75 6.38 -21.65
C MET A 347 -5.95 5.49 -22.61
N THR A 348 -4.99 6.06 -23.34
CA THR A 348 -4.14 5.34 -24.29
C THR A 348 -3.24 4.41 -23.48
N PRO A 349 -3.36 3.08 -23.64
CA PRO A 349 -2.53 2.15 -22.88
C PRO A 349 -1.05 2.40 -23.18
N THR A 350 -0.20 2.25 -22.17
CA THR A 350 1.27 2.45 -22.25
C THR A 350 1.76 3.87 -22.51
N GLN A 351 0.87 4.86 -22.68
CA GLN A 351 1.30 6.26 -22.77
C GLN A 351 1.94 6.67 -21.42
N PRO A 352 3.21 7.11 -21.39
CA PRO A 352 3.83 7.56 -20.16
C PRO A 352 3.16 8.85 -19.69
N VAL A 353 2.88 8.92 -18.40
CA VAL A 353 2.31 10.09 -17.74
C VAL A 353 3.19 10.52 -16.57
N LEU A 354 3.25 11.83 -16.32
CA LEU A 354 3.82 12.41 -15.11
C LEU A 354 2.77 12.22 -14.01
N ALA A 355 3.15 11.59 -12.92
CA ALA A 355 2.29 11.39 -11.77
C ALA A 355 2.97 11.87 -10.48
N ALA A 356 2.15 12.23 -9.50
CA ALA A 356 2.58 12.56 -8.15
C ALA A 356 1.57 12.04 -7.13
N THR A 357 2.07 11.59 -5.97
CA THR A 357 1.26 11.17 -4.83
C THR A 357 1.21 12.28 -3.78
N GLN A 358 0.02 12.61 -3.29
CA GLN A 358 -0.26 13.68 -2.33
C GLN A 358 -0.83 13.09 -1.04
N PHE A 359 -0.47 13.63 0.13
CA PHE A 359 -1.08 13.24 1.41
C PHE A 359 -1.48 14.44 2.26
N MET A 360 -2.56 14.27 3.02
CA MET A 360 -3.14 15.28 3.90
C MET A 360 -2.12 15.92 4.86
N PRO A 361 -1.22 15.18 5.56
CA PRO A 361 -0.29 15.76 6.54
C PRO A 361 0.91 16.50 5.94
N GLY A 362 0.67 17.41 4.99
CA GLY A 362 1.69 18.30 4.43
C GLY A 362 2.74 17.57 3.60
N VAL A 363 2.32 16.55 2.84
CA VAL A 363 3.10 15.95 1.75
C VAL A 363 2.48 16.43 0.44
N PHE A 364 3.02 17.50 -0.13
CA PHE A 364 2.38 18.18 -1.26
C PHE A 364 2.62 17.47 -2.58
N GLU A 365 3.83 16.95 -2.78
CA GLU A 365 4.20 16.08 -3.90
C GLU A 365 5.12 14.99 -3.33
N SER A 366 4.87 13.73 -3.63
CA SER A 366 5.78 12.62 -3.33
C SER A 366 5.67 11.62 -4.47
N HIS A 367 6.67 10.75 -4.61
CA HIS A 367 6.69 9.76 -5.69
C HIS A 367 6.40 10.41 -7.05
N VAL A 368 7.09 11.52 -7.34
CA VAL A 368 6.94 12.22 -8.63
C VAL A 368 7.66 11.39 -9.67
N VAL A 369 6.93 10.88 -10.67
CA VAL A 369 7.45 9.90 -11.66
C VAL A 369 6.96 10.24 -13.06
N PHE A 370 7.75 9.94 -14.08
CA PHE A 370 7.30 10.00 -15.49
C PHE A 370 7.43 8.63 -16.16
N GLY A 371 6.29 8.06 -16.56
CA GLY A 371 6.22 6.68 -17.05
C GLY A 371 6.44 5.68 -15.92
N ASN A 372 7.55 4.92 -15.98
CA ASN A 372 7.84 3.85 -15.02
C ASN A 372 7.87 4.33 -13.55
N THR A 373 6.97 3.80 -12.72
CA THR A 373 6.81 4.25 -11.32
C THR A 373 7.89 3.71 -10.36
N ASN A 374 8.74 2.78 -10.78
CA ASN A 374 9.84 2.25 -9.96
C ASN A 374 11.20 2.82 -10.38
N MET A 375 11.41 3.00 -11.69
CA MET A 375 12.72 3.28 -12.27
C MET A 375 12.90 4.73 -12.69
N ASN A 376 11.81 5.49 -12.88
CA ASN A 376 11.83 6.89 -13.32
C ASN A 376 11.39 7.86 -12.22
N ILE A 377 11.71 7.56 -10.96
CA ILE A 377 11.33 8.41 -9.83
C ILE A 377 12.19 9.68 -9.80
N MET A 378 11.58 10.84 -9.65
CA MET A 378 12.25 12.12 -9.43
C MET A 378 12.29 12.45 -7.94
N ILE A 379 11.13 12.45 -7.28
CA ILE A 379 10.95 12.80 -5.87
C ILE A 379 10.52 11.56 -5.09
N THR A 380 11.12 11.37 -3.92
CA THR A 380 10.91 10.19 -3.05
C THR A 380 9.45 9.95 -2.67
N ASN A 381 9.10 8.68 -2.48
CA ASN A 381 7.83 8.24 -1.90
C ASN A 381 7.80 8.44 -0.37
N THR A 382 6.60 8.37 0.23
CA THR A 382 6.46 8.33 1.70
C THR A 382 6.59 6.90 2.22
N ARG A 383 7.27 6.70 3.36
CA ARG A 383 7.58 5.37 3.94
C ARG A 383 6.94 5.12 5.31
N SER A 384 6.02 5.98 5.74
CA SER A 384 5.37 5.87 7.05
C SER A 384 3.92 6.35 6.99
N ALA A 385 2.99 5.48 7.39
CA ALA A 385 1.57 5.83 7.55
C ALA A 385 1.30 6.84 8.68
N LEU A 386 2.32 7.20 9.46
CA LEU A 386 2.25 8.18 10.55
C LEU A 386 2.91 9.51 10.19
N ASN A 387 3.43 9.67 8.96
CA ASN A 387 4.19 10.87 8.56
C ASN A 387 5.38 11.14 9.50
N TRP A 388 6.06 10.07 9.94
CA TRP A 388 7.19 10.16 10.86
C TRP A 388 8.40 10.82 10.18
N PHE A 389 8.82 10.27 9.04
CA PHE A 389 9.91 10.82 8.23
C PHE A 389 9.42 12.04 7.43
N LYS A 390 9.87 13.23 7.83
CA LYS A 390 9.49 14.51 7.24
C LYS A 390 10.47 14.98 6.19
N VAL A 391 11.55 14.23 5.95
CA VAL A 391 12.49 14.48 4.85
C VAL A 391 11.89 14.18 3.46
N THR A 392 10.96 13.22 3.36
CA THR A 392 10.46 12.68 2.08
C THR A 392 9.51 13.61 1.36
N GLY A 393 9.51 13.54 0.03
CA GLY A 393 8.63 14.34 -0.83
C GLY A 393 9.02 15.83 -0.92
N THR A 394 8.07 16.64 -1.38
CA THR A 394 8.07 18.10 -1.38
C THR A 394 7.33 18.60 -0.13
N ARG A 395 8.03 19.39 0.69
CA ARG A 395 7.61 19.90 1.99
C ARG A 395 7.73 21.42 2.06
N ILE A 396 6.87 22.08 2.83
CA ILE A 396 6.86 23.55 2.96
C ILE A 396 7.08 23.94 4.42
N TYR A 397 8.09 24.76 4.66
CA TYR A 397 8.33 25.43 5.94
C TYR A 397 7.91 26.88 5.83
N VAL A 398 7.19 27.40 6.83
CA VAL A 398 6.76 28.80 6.88
C VAL A 398 7.24 29.46 8.16
N ARG A 399 7.67 30.71 8.06
CA ARG A 399 7.89 31.59 9.20
C ARG A 399 6.89 32.73 9.16
N PRO A 400 5.88 32.73 10.04
CA PRO A 400 4.97 33.86 10.20
C PRO A 400 5.71 35.15 10.58
N ALA A 401 5.19 36.30 10.15
CA ALA A 401 5.79 37.59 10.49
C ALA A 401 5.84 37.80 12.02
N GLY A 402 7.05 38.03 12.55
CA GLY A 402 7.28 38.21 13.99
C GLY A 402 7.56 36.92 14.76
N ASP A 403 7.50 35.75 14.10
CA ASP A 403 8.01 34.50 14.64
C ASP A 403 9.53 34.41 14.44
N ALA A 404 10.23 33.84 15.42
CA ALA A 404 11.67 33.59 15.32
C ALA A 404 11.98 32.31 14.52
N HIS A 405 11.00 31.42 14.38
CA HIS A 405 11.21 30.07 13.87
C HIS A 405 10.46 29.79 12.56
N TYR A 406 11.04 28.93 11.72
CA TYR A 406 10.39 28.25 10.62
C TYR A 406 9.66 27.01 11.13
N HIS A 407 8.45 26.79 10.65
CA HIS A 407 7.61 25.67 11.03
C HIS A 407 7.24 24.86 9.78
N LEU A 408 7.48 23.55 9.81
CA LEU A 408 7.03 22.64 8.77
C LEU A 408 5.49 22.58 8.77
N LEU A 409 4.85 22.82 7.63
CA LEU A 409 3.42 22.58 7.45
C LEU A 409 3.15 21.07 7.46
N THR A 410 2.27 20.63 8.37
CA THR A 410 1.86 19.22 8.49
C THR A 410 0.33 19.09 8.36
N MET A 411 -0.41 18.85 9.44
CA MET A 411 -1.86 18.67 9.35
C MET A 411 -2.57 20.00 9.00
N PRO A 412 -3.29 20.10 7.87
CA PRO A 412 -4.06 21.30 7.53
C PRO A 412 -5.33 21.38 8.38
N SER A 413 -6.10 22.45 8.25
CA SER A 413 -7.46 22.56 8.80
C SER A 413 -8.51 21.85 7.96
N ALA A 414 -8.24 21.68 6.65
CA ALA A 414 -9.03 20.88 5.71
C ALA A 414 -8.17 20.51 4.51
N TYR A 415 -8.41 19.33 3.93
CA TYR A 415 -7.81 18.89 2.68
C TYR A 415 -8.92 18.53 1.68
N ALA A 416 -8.94 19.21 0.53
CA ALA A 416 -9.97 19.07 -0.50
C ALA A 416 -9.36 18.49 -1.78
N MET A 417 -9.65 17.21 -2.07
CA MET A 417 -9.08 16.44 -3.18
C MET A 417 -9.95 16.53 -4.43
N THR A 418 -9.33 16.80 -5.58
CA THR A 418 -9.91 16.69 -6.93
C THR A 418 -9.24 15.55 -7.71
N PHE A 419 -9.77 15.15 -8.87
CA PHE A 419 -9.20 14.02 -9.62
C PHE A 419 -7.76 14.22 -10.09
N ASN A 420 -7.35 15.47 -10.30
CA ASN A 420 -6.02 15.83 -10.79
C ASN A 420 -5.23 16.68 -9.80
N GLY A 421 -5.70 16.86 -8.56
CA GLY A 421 -5.07 17.77 -7.62
C GLY A 421 -5.68 17.79 -6.22
N GLY A 422 -5.30 18.79 -5.43
CA GLY A 422 -5.84 19.00 -4.11
C GLY A 422 -5.52 20.37 -3.51
N ASP A 423 -6.31 20.78 -2.53
CA ASP A 423 -6.17 22.04 -1.79
C ASP A 423 -6.02 21.77 -0.28
N TRP A 424 -4.92 22.23 0.32
CA TRP A 424 -4.68 22.24 1.76
C TRP A 424 -4.96 23.64 2.33
N TYR A 425 -5.88 23.72 3.28
CA TYR A 425 -6.23 24.97 3.95
C TYR A 425 -5.66 24.98 5.36
N TYR A 426 -4.72 25.88 5.66
CA TYR A 426 -4.20 26.08 7.02
C TYR A 426 -4.81 27.35 7.60
N GLN A 427 -5.80 27.20 8.49
CA GLN A 427 -6.34 28.31 9.25
C GLN A 427 -5.35 28.72 10.34
N LEU A 428 -4.86 29.95 10.26
CA LEU A 428 -3.94 30.56 11.22
C LEU A 428 -4.60 31.72 11.96
N ALA A 429 -3.89 32.27 12.95
CA ALA A 429 -4.29 33.49 13.64
C ALA A 429 -4.36 34.68 12.66
N GLY A 430 -5.57 34.98 12.20
CA GLY A 430 -5.87 36.14 11.36
C GLY A 430 -5.44 36.01 9.90
N ASP A 431 -5.17 34.81 9.39
CA ASP A 431 -4.96 34.52 7.96
C ASP A 431 -5.29 33.05 7.65
N THR A 432 -5.40 32.70 6.38
CA THR A 432 -5.51 31.32 5.91
C THR A 432 -4.51 31.12 4.78
N LEU A 433 -3.63 30.13 4.91
CA LEU A 433 -2.78 29.69 3.81
C LEU A 433 -3.54 28.66 3.00
N LYS A 434 -3.59 28.85 1.68
CA LYS A 434 -4.08 27.86 0.73
C LYS A 434 -2.90 27.35 -0.07
N ILE A 435 -2.62 26.06 0.04
CA ILE A 435 -1.67 25.36 -0.82
C ILE A 435 -2.47 24.52 -1.79
N SER A 436 -2.15 24.59 -3.08
CA SER A 436 -2.78 23.78 -4.12
C SER A 436 -1.72 23.07 -4.92
N ASP A 437 -1.94 21.83 -5.30
CA ASP A 437 -1.08 21.14 -6.26
C ASP A 437 -1.93 20.35 -7.25
N ASP A 438 -1.69 20.54 -8.54
CA ASP A 438 -2.53 20.04 -9.61
C ASP A 438 -1.71 19.66 -10.83
N ALA A 439 -2.06 18.52 -11.42
CA ALA A 439 -1.56 18.08 -12.71
C ALA A 439 -2.25 18.83 -13.86
N SER A 440 -1.49 19.17 -14.90
CA SER A 440 -2.00 19.81 -16.11
C SER A 440 -2.89 18.83 -16.89
N SER A 441 -3.92 19.36 -17.54
CA SER A 441 -4.85 18.64 -18.40
C SER A 441 -4.30 18.40 -19.81
N THR A 442 -3.19 19.05 -20.17
CA THR A 442 -2.67 19.12 -21.55
C THR A 442 -1.17 18.88 -21.69
N GLU A 443 -0.38 19.05 -20.63
CA GLU A 443 1.07 18.90 -20.65
C GLU A 443 1.56 17.97 -19.52
N GLN A 444 2.73 17.35 -19.68
CA GLN A 444 3.40 16.53 -18.65
C GLN A 444 3.98 17.41 -17.53
N GLN A 445 3.08 18.01 -16.75
CA GLN A 445 3.34 19.06 -15.78
C GLN A 445 2.47 18.92 -14.53
N VAL A 446 3.06 19.18 -13.38
CA VAL A 446 2.40 19.38 -12.08
C VAL A 446 2.73 20.79 -11.56
N THR A 447 1.81 21.44 -10.87
CA THR A 447 2.00 22.82 -10.40
C THR A 447 1.54 23.04 -8.96
N LEU A 448 2.52 23.09 -8.07
CA LEU A 448 2.36 23.48 -6.68
C LEU A 448 2.22 25.01 -6.56
N ARG A 449 1.27 25.46 -5.76
CA ARG A 449 0.93 26.87 -5.54
C ARG A 449 0.78 27.14 -4.06
N PHE A 450 1.36 28.24 -3.61
CA PHE A 450 1.20 28.77 -2.26
C PHE A 450 0.50 30.11 -2.33
N ALA A 451 -0.49 30.36 -1.47
CA ALA A 451 -1.13 31.66 -1.35
C ALA A 451 -1.59 31.96 0.08
N SER A 452 -1.32 33.18 0.55
CA SER A 452 -2.02 33.78 1.67
C SER A 452 -3.34 34.40 1.18
N LEU A 453 -4.47 33.96 1.73
CA LEU A 453 -5.78 34.48 1.35
C LEU A 453 -6.02 35.94 1.77
N LYS A 454 -5.23 36.47 2.72
CA LYS A 454 -5.22 37.90 3.06
C LYS A 454 -4.01 38.66 2.52
N HIS A 455 -3.25 38.05 1.61
CA HIS A 455 -2.04 38.63 1.03
C HIS A 455 -0.98 39.04 2.07
N LYS A 456 -0.97 38.40 3.24
CA LYS A 456 0.14 38.52 4.19
C LYS A 456 1.40 37.89 3.59
N ARG A 457 2.55 38.43 3.98
CA ARG A 457 3.85 37.95 3.53
C ARG A 457 4.49 37.06 4.59
N TYR A 458 5.15 36.00 4.15
CA TYR A 458 5.80 34.96 4.94
C TYR A 458 7.20 34.74 4.40
N ASP A 459 8.13 34.28 5.23
CA ASP A 459 9.33 33.64 4.70
C ASP A 459 9.03 32.15 4.56
N VAL A 460 9.39 31.57 3.42
CA VAL A 460 8.98 30.20 3.05
C VAL A 460 10.17 29.44 2.49
N TRP A 461 10.35 28.20 2.96
CA TRP A 461 11.22 27.22 2.33
C TRP A 461 10.40 26.11 1.72
N VAL A 462 10.72 25.71 0.49
CA VAL A 462 10.17 24.51 -0.14
C VAL A 462 11.30 23.52 -0.35
N ALA A 463 11.20 22.36 0.28
CA ALA A 463 12.22 21.33 0.28
C ALA A 463 11.72 20.10 -0.47
N SER A 464 12.43 19.69 -1.52
CA SER A 464 12.09 18.51 -2.31
C SER A 464 13.23 17.50 -2.26
N GLN A 465 12.97 16.31 -1.72
CA GLN A 465 13.95 15.22 -1.67
C GLN A 465 13.91 14.41 -2.95
N TRP A 466 15.01 14.35 -3.69
CA TRP A 466 15.08 13.49 -4.85
C TRP A 466 15.38 12.04 -4.49
N ASP A 467 14.98 11.13 -5.37
CA ASP A 467 15.20 9.70 -5.19
C ASP A 467 16.61 9.28 -5.65
N THR A 468 17.45 8.82 -4.73
CA THR A 468 18.83 8.43 -5.06
C THR A 468 18.93 7.08 -5.75
N ALA A 469 17.92 6.21 -5.63
CA ALA A 469 17.93 4.90 -6.28
C ALA A 469 17.76 5.02 -7.80
N THR A 470 16.99 6.02 -8.25
CA THR A 470 16.71 6.26 -9.67
C THR A 470 17.60 7.35 -10.28
N LEU A 471 17.84 8.46 -9.58
CA LEU A 471 18.63 9.59 -10.09
C LEU A 471 20.11 9.54 -9.71
N GLY A 472 20.49 8.71 -8.73
CA GLY A 472 21.84 8.64 -8.18
C GLY A 472 22.08 9.59 -7.00
N GLU A 473 23.24 9.45 -6.37
CA GLU A 473 23.62 10.23 -5.18
C GLU A 473 23.94 11.70 -5.52
N LYS A 474 24.44 11.96 -6.74
CA LYS A 474 24.83 13.30 -7.24
C LYS A 474 24.32 13.49 -8.67
N PRO A 475 23.00 13.62 -8.87
CA PRO A 475 22.43 13.85 -10.19
C PRO A 475 22.97 15.14 -10.82
N LEU A 476 22.87 15.21 -12.14
CA LEU A 476 23.31 16.39 -12.89
C LEU A 476 22.29 17.51 -12.69
N LEU A 477 22.74 18.60 -12.08
CA LEU A 477 21.94 19.77 -11.76
C LEU A 477 22.41 20.97 -12.59
N ASP A 478 21.50 21.56 -13.36
CA ASP A 478 21.69 22.88 -13.98
C ASP A 478 20.73 23.87 -13.31
N ILE A 479 21.29 24.81 -12.55
CA ILE A 479 20.54 25.76 -11.73
C ILE A 479 20.72 27.16 -12.33
N THR A 480 19.60 27.77 -12.67
CA THR A 480 19.49 29.18 -13.07
C THR A 480 18.79 29.98 -11.98
N ASP A 481 18.65 31.30 -12.15
CA ASP A 481 18.02 32.17 -11.15
C ASP A 481 16.61 31.72 -10.73
N ASN A 482 15.82 31.15 -11.66
CA ASN A 482 14.41 30.80 -11.44
C ASN A 482 14.04 29.38 -11.91
N ALA A 483 15.01 28.52 -12.21
CA ALA A 483 14.72 27.16 -12.68
C ALA A 483 15.85 26.18 -12.38
N ILE A 484 15.50 24.91 -12.25
CA ILE A 484 16.40 23.78 -12.08
C ILE A 484 16.11 22.78 -13.19
N SER A 485 17.15 22.26 -13.84
CA SER A 485 17.09 21.01 -14.61
C SER A 485 17.82 19.91 -13.83
N LEU A 486 17.21 18.73 -13.75
CA LEU A 486 17.68 17.58 -12.99
C LEU A 486 17.71 16.37 -13.93
N SER A 487 18.89 15.80 -14.15
CA SER A 487 19.08 14.58 -14.95
C SER A 487 19.79 13.51 -14.12
N PRO A 488 19.50 12.21 -14.36
CA PRO A 488 20.12 11.12 -13.59
C PRO A 488 21.64 11.05 -13.80
N GLU A 489 22.36 10.52 -12.82
CA GLU A 489 23.76 10.13 -12.99
C GLU A 489 23.91 9.08 -14.09
N THR A 490 25.02 9.14 -14.85
CA THR A 490 25.24 8.34 -16.08
C THR A 490 25.18 6.83 -15.88
N ASP A 491 25.44 6.33 -14.68
CA ASP A 491 25.49 4.89 -14.38
C ASP A 491 24.19 4.33 -13.79
N THR A 492 23.18 5.17 -13.56
CA THR A 492 21.85 4.75 -13.08
C THR A 492 21.11 3.94 -14.13
N ALA A 493 20.11 3.16 -13.70
CA ALA A 493 19.24 2.44 -14.63
C ALA A 493 18.47 3.41 -15.54
N MET A 494 18.01 4.54 -15.00
CA MET A 494 17.31 5.59 -15.74
C MET A 494 18.16 6.13 -16.89
N ALA A 495 19.41 6.54 -16.63
CA ALA A 495 20.30 7.10 -17.65
C ALA A 495 20.72 6.07 -18.71
N LYS A 496 20.83 4.79 -18.32
CA LYS A 496 21.18 3.70 -19.26
C LYS A 496 20.08 3.41 -20.27
N VAL A 497 18.82 3.56 -19.85
CA VAL A 497 17.66 3.33 -20.71
C VAL A 497 17.31 4.58 -21.53
N ASP A 498 17.32 5.76 -20.91
CA ASP A 498 17.12 7.04 -21.60
C ASP A 498 18.13 8.11 -21.12
N PRO A 499 19.25 8.29 -21.84
CA PRO A 499 20.28 9.26 -21.50
C PRO A 499 19.81 10.72 -21.55
N ASN A 500 18.68 11.00 -22.21
CA ASN A 500 18.14 12.35 -22.34
C ASN A 500 17.06 12.63 -21.30
N ARG A 501 16.73 11.69 -20.41
CA ARG A 501 15.70 11.89 -19.40
C ARG A 501 16.09 13.04 -18.47
N ALA A 502 15.20 14.02 -18.34
CA ALA A 502 15.41 15.13 -17.44
C ALA A 502 14.08 15.67 -16.93
N TYR A 503 14.11 16.15 -15.69
CA TYR A 503 13.03 16.89 -15.06
C TYR A 503 13.42 18.35 -14.95
N SER A 504 12.44 19.25 -14.98
CA SER A 504 12.68 20.66 -14.71
C SER A 504 11.69 21.21 -13.71
N ILE A 505 12.19 22.10 -12.86
CA ILE A 505 11.42 22.84 -11.86
C ILE A 505 11.54 24.31 -12.19
N GLN A 506 10.42 25.01 -12.36
CA GLN A 506 10.39 26.45 -12.64
C GLN A 506 9.66 27.19 -11.52
N TYR A 507 10.22 28.33 -11.12
CA TYR A 507 9.72 29.13 -10.00
C TYR A 507 9.15 30.45 -10.50
N ALA A 508 7.91 30.75 -10.13
CA ALA A 508 7.29 32.06 -10.32
C ALA A 508 6.75 32.58 -8.98
N HIS A 509 7.19 33.77 -8.57
CA HIS A 509 6.89 34.27 -7.23
C HIS A 509 6.80 35.79 -7.17
N ASN A 510 6.21 36.29 -6.09
CA ASN A 510 6.24 37.71 -5.76
C ASN A 510 7.17 38.04 -4.56
N ALA A 511 8.03 37.09 -4.16
CA ALA A 511 9.00 37.26 -3.07
C ALA A 511 9.92 38.47 -3.27
N GLN A 512 10.40 39.06 -2.16
CA GLN A 512 11.36 40.17 -2.21
C GLN A 512 12.76 39.69 -2.59
N ALA A 513 13.13 38.50 -2.14
CA ALA A 513 14.32 37.78 -2.56
C ALA A 513 14.00 36.29 -2.73
N PHE A 514 14.76 35.65 -3.61
CA PHE A 514 14.63 34.24 -3.93
C PHE A 514 16.01 33.62 -4.08
N ASN A 515 16.18 32.40 -3.58
CA ASN A 515 17.39 31.62 -3.75
C ASN A 515 17.07 30.13 -3.83
N ILE A 516 17.92 29.38 -4.51
CA ILE A 516 17.88 27.92 -4.52
C ILE A 516 19.15 27.44 -3.83
N GLY A 517 18.96 26.65 -2.78
CA GLY A 517 20.03 26.00 -2.07
C GLY A 517 19.71 24.53 -1.82
N ARG A 518 20.22 24.06 -0.70
CA ARG A 518 20.43 22.64 -0.39
C ARG A 518 20.04 22.36 1.05
N GLU A 519 20.16 21.10 1.46
CA GLU A 519 19.82 20.63 2.79
C GLU A 519 20.46 21.42 3.95
N GLU A 520 21.63 22.04 3.74
CA GLU A 520 22.30 22.85 4.76
C GLU A 520 21.48 24.06 5.22
N ILE A 521 20.50 24.51 4.42
CA ILE A 521 19.55 25.56 4.83
C ILE A 521 18.67 25.07 5.98
N ILE A 522 18.23 23.82 5.91
CA ILE A 522 17.37 23.19 6.90
C ILE A 522 18.21 22.67 8.08
N LEU A 523 19.35 22.05 7.79
CA LEU A 523 20.23 21.46 8.80
C LEU A 523 21.05 22.52 9.57
N ALA A 524 21.32 23.68 8.97
CA ALA A 524 22.25 24.72 9.45
C ALA A 524 23.72 24.28 9.60
N HIS A 525 24.07 23.11 9.06
CA HIS A 525 25.42 22.56 9.02
C HIS A 525 25.59 21.65 7.80
N THR A 526 26.83 21.42 7.40
CA THR A 526 27.20 20.39 6.43
C THR A 526 27.20 19.03 7.11
N THR A 527 26.65 18.00 6.45
CA THR A 527 26.59 16.62 6.96
C THR A 527 27.30 15.67 6.00
N ASN A 528 27.91 14.59 6.51
CA ASN A 528 28.39 13.48 5.67
C ASN A 528 27.27 12.47 5.34
N ASP A 529 26.08 12.68 5.92
CA ASP A 529 24.88 11.87 5.71
C ASP A 529 23.82 12.74 5.02
N PRO A 530 23.98 13.04 3.71
CA PRO A 530 23.11 13.97 2.99
C PRO A 530 21.65 13.51 2.98
N THR A 531 20.73 14.49 3.08
CA THR A 531 19.30 14.24 2.91
C THR A 531 18.85 14.35 1.47
N HIS A 532 19.71 14.82 0.56
CA HIS A 532 19.42 14.92 -0.87
C HIS A 532 18.24 15.85 -1.19
N GLN A 533 18.19 17.00 -0.52
CA GLN A 533 17.10 17.96 -0.66
C GLN A 533 17.54 19.19 -1.47
N LEU A 534 16.73 19.57 -2.45
CA LEU A 534 16.75 20.91 -3.05
C LEU A 534 15.86 21.82 -2.22
N VAL A 535 16.34 23.01 -1.88
CA VAL A 535 15.61 23.95 -1.01
C VAL A 535 15.44 25.30 -1.69
N ALA A 536 14.23 25.61 -2.12
CA ALA A 536 13.85 26.92 -2.63
C ALA A 536 13.48 27.85 -1.47
N VAL A 537 14.13 29.01 -1.37
CA VAL A 537 13.96 30.00 -0.30
C VAL A 537 13.29 31.24 -0.85
N PHE A 538 12.13 31.57 -0.30
CA PHE A 538 11.35 32.75 -0.64
C PHE A 538 11.30 33.70 0.56
N ASP A 539 11.94 34.86 0.44
CA ASP A 539 11.90 35.88 1.49
C ASP A 539 10.71 36.81 1.27
N SER A 540 9.88 36.98 2.30
CA SER A 540 8.71 37.85 2.28
C SER A 540 7.86 37.61 1.03
N VAL A 541 7.19 36.46 0.92
CA VAL A 541 6.33 36.06 -0.18
C VAL A 541 4.87 35.96 0.28
N SER A 542 3.91 36.35 -0.55
CA SER A 542 2.48 36.11 -0.28
C SER A 542 1.86 35.11 -1.24
N GLN A 543 2.50 34.88 -2.39
CA GLN A 543 2.13 33.83 -3.33
C GLN A 543 3.33 33.41 -4.20
N PHE A 544 3.38 32.13 -4.54
CA PHE A 544 4.29 31.57 -5.54
C PHE A 544 3.66 30.36 -6.22
N SER A 545 4.23 29.98 -7.35
CA SER A 545 3.99 28.70 -8.02
C SER A 545 5.31 28.04 -8.39
N ILE A 546 5.34 26.71 -8.26
CA ILE A 546 6.44 25.84 -8.65
C ILE A 546 5.87 24.90 -9.71
N VAL A 547 6.49 24.89 -10.88
CA VAL A 547 6.07 24.05 -12.01
C VAL A 547 7.10 22.94 -12.15
N THR A 548 6.69 21.71 -11.89
CA THR A 548 7.49 20.50 -12.08
C THR A 548 7.04 19.82 -13.37
N GLN A 549 7.95 19.60 -14.31
CA GLN A 549 7.62 19.05 -15.64
C GLN A 549 8.76 18.21 -16.19
N THR A 550 8.49 17.43 -17.24
CA THR A 550 9.51 16.68 -17.98
C THR A 550 10.21 17.57 -19.01
N ASN A 551 11.35 17.12 -19.53
CA ASN A 551 12.04 17.77 -20.63
C ASN A 551 11.33 17.63 -21.99
N THR A 552 10.21 16.91 -22.08
CA THR A 552 9.39 16.84 -23.29
C THR A 552 8.47 18.06 -23.43
N VAL A 553 8.21 18.80 -22.34
CA VAL A 553 7.38 20.01 -22.36
C VAL A 553 8.19 21.18 -22.94
N GLN A 554 7.78 21.68 -24.10
CA GLN A 554 8.45 22.81 -24.77
C GLN A 554 8.08 24.16 -24.14
N ARG A 555 6.85 24.26 -23.63
CA ARG A 555 6.32 25.47 -22.98
C ARG A 555 5.40 25.04 -21.86
N ALA A 556 5.70 25.54 -20.65
CA ALA A 556 4.86 25.28 -19.49
C ALA A 556 3.40 25.69 -19.76
N ASP A 557 2.49 24.85 -19.33
CA ASP A 557 1.06 25.12 -19.36
C ASP A 557 0.75 26.30 -18.44
N SER A 558 -0.06 27.23 -18.96
CA SER A 558 -0.56 28.40 -18.25
C SER A 558 -2.07 28.36 -18.03
N GLU A 559 -2.69 27.20 -18.28
CA GLU A 559 -4.13 27.00 -18.10
C GLU A 559 -4.54 27.29 -16.65
N PRO A 560 -5.66 28.03 -16.42
CA PRO A 560 -6.19 28.21 -15.09
C PRO A 560 -6.53 26.87 -14.43
N ILE A 561 -6.21 26.74 -13.14
CA ILE A 561 -6.49 25.56 -12.31
C ILE A 561 -7.95 25.07 -12.41
N THR A 562 -8.91 26.00 -12.44
CA THR A 562 -10.35 25.69 -12.57
C THR A 562 -10.64 24.99 -13.89
N THR A 563 -10.05 25.48 -14.99
CA THR A 563 -10.21 24.89 -16.31
C THR A 563 -9.59 23.49 -16.37
N SER A 564 -8.38 23.31 -15.81
CA SER A 564 -7.74 21.98 -15.78
C SER A 564 -8.57 20.97 -14.98
N ARG A 565 -9.08 21.36 -13.80
CA ARG A 565 -9.98 20.51 -12.99
C ARG A 565 -11.27 20.16 -13.73
N GLU A 566 -11.90 21.14 -14.38
CA GLU A 566 -13.11 20.91 -15.19
C GLU A 566 -12.84 19.94 -16.34
N GLN A 567 -11.72 20.10 -17.06
CA GLN A 567 -11.38 19.22 -18.18
C GLN A 567 -11.12 17.78 -17.75
N HIS A 568 -10.46 17.56 -16.60
CA HIS A 568 -10.27 16.20 -16.05
C HIS A 568 -11.59 15.58 -15.63
N ARG A 569 -12.44 16.33 -14.94
CA ARG A 569 -13.79 15.87 -14.57
C ARG A 569 -14.60 15.52 -15.81
N ASP A 570 -14.65 16.41 -16.81
CA ASP A 570 -15.40 16.20 -18.04
C ASP A 570 -14.87 14.99 -18.83
N TYR A 571 -13.57 14.69 -18.73
CA TYR A 571 -12.96 13.49 -19.30
C TYR A 571 -13.41 12.21 -18.61
N LEU A 572 -13.47 12.19 -17.27
CA LEU A 572 -14.01 11.06 -16.50
C LEU A 572 -15.51 10.87 -16.75
N GLU A 573 -16.25 11.97 -16.87
CA GLU A 573 -17.66 11.93 -17.25
C GLU A 573 -17.84 11.29 -18.64
N ALA A 574 -17.03 11.67 -19.63
CA ALA A 574 -17.06 11.07 -20.96
C ALA A 574 -16.69 9.58 -20.93
N LEU A 575 -15.66 9.19 -20.16
CA LEU A 575 -15.29 7.79 -19.94
C LEU A 575 -16.46 6.98 -19.38
N LEU A 576 -17.20 7.55 -18.43
CA LEU A 576 -18.38 6.92 -17.81
C LEU A 576 -19.68 7.14 -18.61
N ARG A 577 -19.62 7.68 -19.84
CA ARG A 577 -20.80 7.97 -20.67
C ARG A 577 -21.84 8.83 -19.93
N HIS A 578 -21.36 9.82 -19.19
CA HIS A 578 -22.13 10.73 -18.34
C HIS A 578 -23.17 10.00 -17.48
N PHE A 579 -22.79 8.82 -16.96
CA PHE A 579 -23.69 7.94 -16.21
C PHE A 579 -24.29 8.66 -14.99
N GLN A 580 -25.61 8.63 -14.83
CA GLN A 580 -26.26 9.15 -13.62
C GLN A 580 -27.38 8.23 -13.14
N VAL A 581 -27.49 8.10 -11.82
CA VAL A 581 -28.68 7.61 -11.11
C VAL A 581 -29.35 8.77 -10.42
N THR A 582 -30.66 8.93 -10.60
CA THR A 582 -31.48 9.97 -9.97
C THR A 582 -32.73 9.37 -9.36
N THR A 583 -33.33 10.09 -8.40
CA THR A 583 -34.61 9.69 -7.80
C THR A 583 -35.31 10.92 -7.21
N GLU A 584 -36.64 10.95 -7.31
CA GLU A 584 -37.47 11.95 -6.62
C GLU A 584 -37.80 11.51 -5.18
N ASN A 585 -37.51 10.26 -4.81
CA ASN A 585 -37.74 9.73 -3.48
C ASN A 585 -36.61 10.13 -2.53
N SER A 586 -36.90 11.03 -1.58
CA SER A 586 -35.90 11.55 -0.63
C SER A 586 -35.21 10.48 0.21
N ALA A 587 -35.87 9.36 0.52
CA ALA A 587 -35.28 8.27 1.28
C ALA A 587 -34.24 7.46 0.48
N LYS A 588 -34.17 7.68 -0.84
CA LYS A 588 -33.32 6.95 -1.78
C LYS A 588 -32.19 7.82 -2.36
N GLN A 589 -32.20 9.12 -2.07
CA GLN A 589 -31.25 10.09 -2.61
C GLN A 589 -29.81 9.77 -2.22
N ASP A 590 -29.56 9.35 -0.99
CA ASP A 590 -28.21 9.04 -0.52
C ASP A 590 -27.56 7.92 -1.33
N ILE A 591 -28.28 6.82 -1.58
CA ILE A 591 -27.76 5.68 -2.35
C ILE A 591 -27.49 6.10 -3.81
N ALA A 592 -28.37 6.90 -4.41
CA ALA A 592 -28.16 7.42 -5.78
C ALA A 592 -26.91 8.31 -5.84
N GLU A 593 -26.77 9.24 -4.88
CA GLU A 593 -25.64 10.16 -4.81
C GLU A 593 -24.32 9.42 -4.53
N GLN A 594 -24.31 8.48 -3.59
CA GLN A 594 -23.17 7.60 -3.31
C GLN A 594 -22.74 6.80 -4.54
N THR A 595 -23.70 6.29 -5.32
CA THR A 595 -23.41 5.57 -6.58
C THR A 595 -22.78 6.49 -7.61
N ASN A 596 -23.32 7.70 -7.78
CA ASN A 596 -22.77 8.65 -8.74
C ASN A 596 -21.35 9.06 -8.37
N LEU A 597 -21.13 9.48 -7.12
CA LEU A 597 -19.84 9.95 -6.61
C LEU A 597 -18.75 8.87 -6.70
N VAL A 598 -19.03 7.66 -6.21
CA VAL A 598 -18.01 6.60 -6.13
C VAL A 598 -17.51 6.18 -7.52
N LEU A 599 -18.38 6.19 -8.54
CA LEU A 599 -18.00 5.76 -9.89
C LEU A 599 -16.94 6.67 -10.52
N ARG A 600 -16.98 7.99 -10.27
CA ARG A 600 -16.00 8.94 -10.83
C ARG A 600 -14.64 8.72 -10.21
N TRP A 601 -14.61 8.58 -8.89
CA TRP A 601 -13.40 8.29 -8.16
C TRP A 601 -12.83 6.91 -8.50
N TYR A 602 -13.67 5.89 -8.67
CA TYR A 602 -13.20 4.57 -9.09
C TYR A 602 -12.73 4.55 -10.56
N ALA A 603 -13.29 5.39 -11.42
CA ALA A 603 -12.77 5.56 -12.78
C ALA A 603 -11.37 6.17 -12.76
N HIS A 604 -11.15 7.16 -11.89
CA HIS A 604 -9.82 7.71 -11.62
C HIS A 604 -8.86 6.63 -11.10
N ASP A 605 -9.23 5.89 -10.04
CA ASP A 605 -8.41 4.80 -9.48
C ASP A 605 -8.04 3.74 -10.54
N ALA A 606 -9.00 3.38 -11.40
CA ALA A 606 -8.78 2.43 -12.50
C ALA A 606 -7.82 2.94 -13.58
N LEU A 607 -7.86 4.25 -13.89
CA LEU A 607 -6.91 4.87 -14.81
C LEU A 607 -5.50 4.89 -14.22
N VAL A 608 -5.35 5.19 -12.93
CA VAL A 608 -4.04 5.12 -12.24
C VAL A 608 -3.51 3.69 -12.30
N HIS A 609 -4.33 2.70 -11.96
CA HIS A 609 -3.97 1.28 -12.02
C HIS A 609 -3.44 0.84 -13.41
N MET A 610 -3.91 1.45 -14.51
CA MET A 610 -3.42 1.17 -15.86
C MET A 610 -2.22 2.02 -16.29
N LEU A 611 -2.29 3.33 -16.11
CA LEU A 611 -1.36 4.29 -16.76
C LEU A 611 -0.13 4.59 -15.92
N SER A 612 -0.27 4.53 -14.60
CA SER A 612 0.82 4.75 -13.64
C SER A 612 0.66 3.74 -12.50
N PRO A 613 0.96 2.45 -12.72
CA PRO A 613 0.65 1.39 -11.75
C PRO A 613 1.37 1.58 -10.41
N HIS A 614 0.68 2.16 -9.43
CA HIS A 614 1.07 2.23 -8.02
C HIS A 614 -0.16 2.61 -7.17
N GLY A 615 -0.07 2.38 -5.87
CA GLY A 615 -1.09 2.74 -4.88
C GLY A 615 -0.50 3.51 -3.71
N LEU A 616 -1.35 3.88 -2.76
CA LEU A 616 -0.93 4.68 -1.60
C LEU A 616 -0.01 3.88 -0.66
N GLU A 617 -0.37 2.63 -0.37
CA GLU A 617 0.49 1.70 0.36
C GLU A 617 1.40 0.88 -0.56
N GLN A 618 0.89 0.51 -1.74
CA GLN A 618 1.64 -0.25 -2.74
C GLN A 618 2.34 0.70 -3.71
N TYR A 619 3.29 1.49 -3.20
CA TYR A 619 4.04 2.43 -4.04
C TYR A 619 4.96 1.71 -5.03
N GLY A 620 5.44 0.50 -4.72
CA GLY A 620 6.13 -0.36 -5.66
C GLY A 620 5.15 -1.09 -6.59
N GLY A 621 5.19 -0.77 -7.88
CA GLY A 621 4.31 -1.35 -8.90
C GLY A 621 4.99 -1.35 -10.27
N ALA A 622 4.73 -0.31 -11.05
CA ALA A 622 5.21 -0.01 -12.41
C ALA A 622 4.77 -0.99 -13.49
N ALA A 623 4.81 -2.28 -13.20
CA ALA A 623 4.42 -3.33 -14.11
C ALA A 623 2.90 -3.44 -14.27
N TRP A 624 2.49 -4.03 -15.39
CA TRP A 624 1.16 -4.62 -15.50
C TRP A 624 1.21 -6.05 -14.97
N GLY A 625 0.38 -6.37 -13.98
CA GLY A 625 0.00 -7.74 -13.70
C GLY A 625 -0.79 -8.28 -14.90
N THR A 626 -0.38 -9.42 -15.47
CA THR A 626 -1.00 -9.98 -16.68
C THR A 626 -2.48 -10.25 -16.46
N ARG A 627 -2.84 -10.78 -15.30
CA ARG A 627 -4.22 -10.97 -14.85
C ARG A 627 -4.93 -9.65 -14.54
N ASP A 628 -4.22 -8.67 -13.99
CA ASP A 628 -4.84 -7.43 -13.49
C ASP A 628 -5.24 -6.49 -14.63
N VAL A 629 -4.37 -6.31 -15.63
CA VAL A 629 -4.71 -5.52 -16.84
C VAL A 629 -5.85 -6.17 -17.66
N SER A 630 -5.92 -7.51 -17.61
CA SER A 630 -6.97 -8.31 -18.23
C SER A 630 -8.33 -8.20 -17.54
N GLN A 631 -8.38 -7.63 -16.33
CA GLN A 631 -9.60 -7.46 -15.54
C GLN A 631 -9.97 -5.98 -15.42
N GLY A 632 -9.40 -5.25 -14.46
CA GLY A 632 -9.87 -3.90 -14.08
C GLY A 632 -9.96 -2.94 -15.28
N PRO A 633 -8.86 -2.64 -15.97
CA PRO A 633 -8.86 -1.75 -17.12
C PRO A 633 -9.72 -2.31 -18.27
N THR A 634 -9.52 -3.57 -18.64
CA THR A 634 -10.23 -4.20 -19.76
C THR A 634 -11.75 -4.19 -19.57
N GLU A 635 -12.26 -4.58 -18.41
CA GLU A 635 -13.69 -4.67 -18.14
C GLU A 635 -14.34 -3.28 -18.02
N LEU A 636 -13.61 -2.29 -17.48
CA LEU A 636 -14.04 -0.89 -17.51
C LEU A 636 -14.24 -0.41 -18.95
N PHE A 637 -13.25 -0.60 -19.82
CA PHE A 637 -13.33 -0.11 -21.20
C PHE A 637 -14.33 -0.89 -22.05
N LEU A 638 -14.48 -2.20 -21.84
CA LEU A 638 -15.53 -3.00 -22.47
C LEU A 638 -16.93 -2.51 -22.05
N SER A 639 -17.16 -2.30 -20.76
CA SER A 639 -18.48 -1.88 -20.25
C SER A 639 -18.87 -0.44 -20.61
N THR A 640 -17.89 0.40 -20.96
CA THR A 640 -18.10 1.80 -21.39
C THR A 640 -17.95 1.99 -22.91
N GLY A 641 -17.73 0.90 -23.67
CA GLY A 641 -17.65 0.92 -25.13
C GLY A 641 -16.37 1.53 -25.72
N HIS A 642 -15.29 1.61 -24.95
CA HIS A 642 -13.96 2.07 -25.40
C HIS A 642 -13.16 0.91 -25.99
N TYR A 643 -13.71 0.28 -27.04
CA TYR A 643 -13.18 -0.95 -27.61
C TYR A 643 -11.80 -0.79 -28.26
N ASP A 644 -11.49 0.38 -28.78
CA ASP A 644 -10.18 0.73 -29.33
C ASP A 644 -9.06 0.68 -28.28
N VAL A 645 -9.37 1.05 -27.04
CA VAL A 645 -8.45 0.93 -25.89
C VAL A 645 -8.22 -0.55 -25.56
N VAL A 646 -9.28 -1.36 -25.50
CA VAL A 646 -9.18 -2.81 -25.25
C VAL A 646 -8.37 -3.50 -26.34
N ARG A 647 -8.56 -3.10 -27.61
CA ARG A 647 -7.77 -3.59 -28.74
C ARG A 647 -6.27 -3.33 -28.51
N GLN A 648 -5.89 -2.13 -28.07
CA GLN A 648 -4.50 -1.80 -27.77
C GLN A 648 -3.94 -2.61 -26.59
N ILE A 649 -4.72 -2.80 -25.53
CA ILE A 649 -4.35 -3.68 -24.40
C ILE A 649 -4.03 -5.09 -24.90
N ILE A 650 -4.89 -5.68 -25.74
CA ILE A 650 -4.67 -7.01 -26.33
C ILE A 650 -3.33 -7.09 -27.05
N LEU A 651 -3.08 -6.15 -27.97
CA LEU A 651 -1.85 -6.18 -28.79
C LEU A 651 -0.60 -6.06 -27.93
N HIS A 652 -0.64 -5.19 -26.92
CA HIS A 652 0.49 -5.01 -26.03
C HIS A 652 0.70 -6.22 -25.11
N LEU A 653 -0.37 -6.76 -24.54
CA LEU A 653 -0.37 -7.97 -23.72
C LEU A 653 0.21 -9.16 -24.49
N TYR A 654 -0.25 -9.41 -25.71
CA TYR A 654 0.22 -10.53 -26.53
C TYR A 654 1.65 -10.35 -27.05
N SER A 655 2.12 -9.11 -27.20
CA SER A 655 3.54 -8.86 -27.52
C SER A 655 4.50 -9.36 -26.43
N HIS A 656 4.02 -9.46 -25.18
CA HIS A 656 4.77 -9.95 -24.02
C HIS A 656 4.67 -11.46 -23.79
N GLN A 657 4.00 -12.21 -24.68
CA GLN A 657 3.97 -13.67 -24.59
C GLN A 657 5.39 -14.24 -24.77
N PHE A 658 5.76 -15.25 -23.98
CA PHE A 658 7.06 -15.88 -24.08
C PHE A 658 7.19 -16.73 -25.34
N SER A 659 8.26 -16.51 -26.09
CA SER A 659 8.56 -17.21 -27.34
C SER A 659 8.81 -18.71 -27.15
N GLU A 660 9.29 -19.08 -25.96
CA GLU A 660 9.78 -20.40 -25.59
C GLU A 660 8.66 -21.39 -25.30
N ASN A 661 7.60 -20.95 -24.63
CA ASN A 661 6.53 -21.83 -24.15
C ASN A 661 5.10 -21.33 -24.43
N GLY A 662 4.91 -20.07 -24.83
CA GLY A 662 3.59 -19.48 -25.05
C GLY A 662 2.86 -19.03 -23.79
N ASN A 663 3.52 -18.99 -22.63
CA ASN A 663 2.99 -18.45 -21.37
C ASN A 663 3.33 -16.96 -21.19
N TRP A 664 2.83 -16.35 -20.12
CA TRP A 664 3.14 -15.00 -19.66
C TRP A 664 3.79 -15.01 -18.28
N PRO A 665 4.57 -13.97 -17.93
CA PRO A 665 4.99 -13.74 -16.56
C PRO A 665 3.80 -13.35 -15.67
N GLN A 666 3.95 -13.40 -14.33
CA GLN A 666 2.91 -12.90 -13.42
C GLN A 666 2.63 -11.40 -13.67
N TRP A 667 3.70 -10.66 -13.90
CA TRP A 667 3.70 -9.24 -14.25
C TRP A 667 4.86 -8.93 -15.20
N PHE A 668 4.73 -7.88 -16.00
CA PHE A 668 5.78 -7.39 -16.91
C PHE A 668 5.77 -5.86 -16.97
N MET A 669 6.95 -5.27 -17.17
CA MET A 669 7.06 -3.85 -17.53
C MET A 669 6.57 -3.67 -18.97
N TYR A 670 5.61 -2.76 -19.18
CA TYR A 670 5.02 -2.49 -20.50
C TYR A 670 5.77 -1.40 -21.29
N ASP A 671 6.85 -0.88 -20.72
CA ASP A 671 7.53 0.33 -21.15
C ASP A 671 9.00 0.05 -21.57
N GLU A 672 9.85 1.07 -21.54
CA GLU A 672 11.27 0.95 -21.89
C GLU A 672 12.06 -0.06 -21.03
N TYR A 673 11.50 -0.52 -19.90
CA TYR A 673 12.09 -1.54 -19.02
C TYR A 673 11.55 -2.95 -19.26
N ALA A 674 10.92 -3.22 -20.41
CA ALA A 674 10.26 -4.50 -20.75
C ALA A 674 11.09 -5.78 -20.53
N GLY A 675 12.42 -5.69 -20.39
CA GLY A 675 13.25 -6.82 -19.98
C GLY A 675 13.06 -7.27 -18.53
N SER A 676 12.34 -6.49 -17.71
CA SER A 676 12.03 -6.83 -16.31
C SER A 676 10.62 -7.38 -16.20
N PHE A 677 10.50 -8.62 -15.75
CA PHE A 677 9.23 -9.33 -15.55
C PHE A 677 9.41 -10.42 -14.49
N ALA A 678 8.32 -10.99 -13.99
CA ALA A 678 8.38 -12.16 -13.10
C ALA A 678 8.79 -13.45 -13.83
N ASP A 679 9.69 -14.24 -13.26
CA ASP A 679 10.17 -15.49 -13.89
C ASP A 679 9.13 -16.62 -13.87
N GLU A 680 8.21 -16.60 -12.91
CA GLU A 680 7.13 -17.59 -12.76
C GLU A 680 5.75 -16.88 -12.76
N SER A 681 4.69 -17.64 -13.03
CA SER A 681 3.31 -17.15 -13.01
C SER A 681 2.34 -18.23 -12.54
N HIS A 682 1.25 -17.81 -11.90
CA HIS A 682 0.20 -18.70 -11.43
C HIS A 682 -0.51 -19.40 -12.59
N GLY A 683 -1.12 -20.56 -12.30
CA GLY A 683 -1.73 -21.42 -13.32
C GLY A 683 -2.93 -20.80 -14.03
N ASP A 684 -3.57 -19.80 -13.44
CA ASP A 684 -4.69 -19.08 -14.06
C ASP A 684 -4.26 -17.94 -15.00
N VAL A 685 -3.04 -17.41 -14.85
CA VAL A 685 -2.54 -16.26 -15.62
C VAL A 685 -2.64 -16.48 -17.13
N ILE A 686 -2.34 -17.71 -17.58
CA ILE A 686 -2.43 -18.10 -19.00
C ILE A 686 -3.85 -17.97 -19.57
N VAL A 687 -4.90 -18.04 -18.75
CA VAL A 687 -6.30 -18.05 -19.22
C VAL A 687 -6.77 -16.64 -19.54
N TRP A 688 -6.32 -15.64 -18.78
CA TRP A 688 -6.82 -14.27 -18.86
C TRP A 688 -6.61 -13.60 -20.23
N PRO A 689 -5.43 -13.66 -20.89
CA PRO A 689 -5.28 -13.07 -22.23
C PRO A 689 -6.28 -13.63 -23.25
N LEU A 690 -6.60 -14.93 -23.18
CA LEU A 690 -7.58 -15.56 -24.08
C LEU A 690 -9.00 -15.05 -23.78
N LYS A 691 -9.33 -14.88 -22.50
CA LYS A 691 -10.61 -14.32 -22.08
C LYS A 691 -10.78 -12.89 -22.61
N VAL A 692 -9.75 -12.05 -22.53
CA VAL A 692 -9.79 -10.67 -23.05
C VAL A 692 -10.09 -10.64 -24.55
N VAL A 693 -9.35 -11.43 -25.35
CA VAL A 693 -9.57 -11.51 -26.81
C VAL A 693 -10.98 -11.99 -27.12
N THR A 694 -11.43 -12.99 -26.38
CA THR A 694 -12.76 -13.58 -26.55
C THR A 694 -13.86 -12.57 -26.25
N ASP A 695 -13.81 -11.90 -25.10
CA ASP A 695 -14.80 -10.89 -24.70
C ASP A 695 -14.81 -9.71 -25.69
N TYR A 696 -13.63 -9.27 -26.13
CA TYR A 696 -13.48 -8.25 -27.17
C TYR A 696 -14.15 -8.64 -28.49
N LEU A 697 -13.84 -9.82 -29.02
CA LEU A 697 -14.42 -10.32 -30.28
C LEU A 697 -15.92 -10.53 -30.18
N LEU A 698 -16.42 -11.00 -29.03
CA LEU A 698 -17.85 -11.13 -28.80
C LEU A 698 -18.56 -9.78 -28.84
N ALA A 699 -17.95 -8.73 -28.27
CA ALA A 699 -18.49 -7.37 -28.25
C ALA A 699 -18.39 -6.65 -29.61
N THR A 700 -17.26 -6.76 -30.33
CA THR A 700 -16.95 -5.91 -31.49
C THR A 700 -17.11 -6.60 -32.84
N LYS A 701 -16.97 -7.92 -32.88
CA LYS A 701 -16.80 -8.70 -34.11
C LYS A 701 -15.59 -8.27 -34.96
N ASP A 702 -14.60 -7.55 -34.39
CA ASP A 702 -13.35 -7.17 -35.08
C ASP A 702 -12.45 -8.40 -35.30
N THR A 703 -12.72 -9.17 -36.35
CA THR A 703 -11.89 -10.33 -36.69
C THR A 703 -10.54 -9.94 -37.28
N ASP A 704 -10.34 -8.69 -37.70
CA ASP A 704 -9.09 -8.24 -38.32
C ASP A 704 -7.95 -8.24 -37.29
N ILE A 705 -8.25 -8.04 -36.01
CA ILE A 705 -7.27 -8.13 -34.91
C ILE A 705 -6.50 -9.46 -34.92
N LEU A 706 -7.12 -10.56 -35.37
CA LEU A 706 -6.50 -11.89 -35.39
C LEU A 706 -5.33 -11.99 -36.38
N SER A 707 -5.28 -11.09 -37.35
CA SER A 707 -4.22 -11.02 -38.36
C SER A 707 -3.09 -10.05 -37.98
N GLU A 708 -3.21 -9.34 -36.87
CA GLU A 708 -2.17 -8.43 -36.38
C GLU A 708 -0.90 -9.22 -36.06
N VAL A 709 0.24 -8.73 -36.55
CA VAL A 709 1.54 -9.39 -36.41
C VAL A 709 2.26 -8.81 -35.20
N LEU A 710 2.48 -9.65 -34.19
CA LEU A 710 3.03 -9.26 -32.89
C LEU A 710 4.39 -9.94 -32.64
N PRO A 711 5.32 -9.28 -31.93
CA PRO A 711 6.56 -9.91 -31.48
C PRO A 711 6.33 -10.79 -30.24
N TYR A 712 7.39 -11.45 -29.79
CA TYR A 712 7.42 -12.18 -28.52
C TYR A 712 8.44 -11.59 -27.54
N MET A 713 8.24 -11.85 -26.25
CA MET A 713 9.26 -11.71 -25.20
C MET A 713 10.11 -12.99 -25.11
N SER A 714 11.41 -12.87 -24.84
CA SER A 714 12.24 -14.04 -24.49
C SER A 714 12.42 -14.15 -22.99
N LEU A 715 11.99 -15.29 -22.43
CA LEU A 715 12.24 -15.63 -21.03
C LEU A 715 13.74 -15.74 -20.75
N LYS A 716 14.51 -16.25 -21.71
CA LYS A 716 15.96 -16.46 -21.54
C LYS A 716 16.78 -15.18 -21.71
N GLU A 717 16.43 -14.36 -22.69
CA GLU A 717 17.21 -13.16 -23.04
C GLU A 717 16.70 -11.89 -22.35
N HIS A 718 15.57 -11.96 -21.63
CA HIS A 718 14.95 -10.83 -20.93
C HIS A 718 14.77 -9.60 -21.83
N LYS A 719 14.22 -9.81 -23.03
CA LYS A 719 13.96 -8.76 -24.02
C LYS A 719 12.98 -9.22 -25.08
N MET A 720 12.37 -8.24 -25.76
CA MET A 720 11.62 -8.48 -27.00
C MET A 720 12.53 -9.04 -28.10
N ILE A 721 12.01 -10.02 -28.86
CA ILE A 721 12.72 -10.64 -29.98
C ILE A 721 12.08 -10.31 -31.32
N THR A 722 12.83 -10.47 -32.40
CA THR A 722 12.38 -10.14 -33.77
C THR A 722 11.43 -11.17 -34.38
N LYS A 723 11.30 -12.36 -33.76
CA LYS A 723 10.30 -13.34 -34.17
C LYS A 723 8.92 -12.75 -33.94
N SER A 724 8.11 -12.74 -34.99
CA SER A 724 6.72 -12.28 -34.92
C SER A 724 5.78 -13.23 -35.65
N GLU A 725 4.56 -13.35 -35.14
CA GLU A 725 3.50 -14.20 -35.70
C GLU A 725 2.16 -13.48 -35.58
N SER A 726 1.11 -14.00 -36.23
CA SER A 726 -0.23 -13.42 -36.09
C SER A 726 -0.76 -13.61 -34.67
N LEU A 727 -1.65 -12.74 -34.19
CA LEU A 727 -2.33 -12.92 -32.90
C LEU A 727 -3.02 -14.30 -32.82
N LEU A 728 -3.60 -14.79 -33.92
CA LEU A 728 -4.16 -16.15 -33.97
C LEU A 728 -3.11 -17.24 -33.68
N ASP A 729 -1.87 -17.09 -34.16
CA ASP A 729 -0.80 -18.05 -33.91
C ASP A 729 -0.27 -17.97 -32.48
N HIS A 730 -0.20 -16.76 -31.90
CA HIS A 730 0.05 -16.57 -30.46
C HIS A 730 -0.99 -17.31 -29.60
N ILE A 731 -2.27 -17.21 -29.96
CA ILE A 731 -3.37 -17.92 -29.27
C ILE A 731 -3.23 -19.44 -29.42
N LYS A 732 -2.85 -19.95 -30.59
CA LYS A 732 -2.57 -21.39 -30.75
C LYS A 732 -1.45 -21.86 -29.83
N ARG A 733 -0.40 -21.05 -29.61
CA ARG A 733 0.69 -21.38 -28.66
C ARG A 733 0.21 -21.37 -27.22
N GLN A 734 -0.61 -20.38 -26.84
CA GLN A 734 -1.25 -20.32 -25.53
C GLN A 734 -2.07 -21.59 -25.26
N LEU A 735 -2.88 -22.04 -26.21
CA LEU A 735 -3.65 -23.30 -26.10
C LEU A 735 -2.75 -24.54 -26.05
N ALA A 736 -1.64 -24.55 -26.79
CA ALA A 736 -0.65 -25.62 -26.70
C ALA A 736 0.02 -25.68 -25.31
N TYR A 737 0.22 -24.53 -24.66
CA TYR A 737 0.69 -24.48 -23.27
C TYR A 737 -0.34 -25.10 -22.33
N ILE A 738 -1.60 -24.62 -22.37
CA ILE A 738 -2.69 -25.14 -21.51
C ILE A 738 -2.79 -26.67 -21.65
N THR A 739 -2.86 -27.18 -22.89
CA THR A 739 -3.03 -28.61 -23.14
C THR A 739 -1.82 -29.49 -22.81
N SER A 740 -0.63 -28.90 -22.64
CA SER A 740 0.57 -29.62 -22.21
C SER A 740 0.79 -29.59 -20.69
N HIS A 741 -0.03 -28.83 -19.95
CA HIS A 741 0.05 -28.67 -18.50
C HIS A 741 -1.18 -29.23 -17.77
N PHE A 742 -1.78 -30.28 -18.33
CA PHE A 742 -2.80 -31.06 -17.64
C PHE A 742 -2.18 -32.06 -16.66
N LEU A 743 -2.97 -32.45 -15.64
CA LEU A 743 -2.62 -33.51 -14.72
C LEU A 743 -2.70 -34.87 -15.42
N TYR A 744 -1.57 -35.60 -15.42
CA TYR A 744 -1.46 -36.96 -15.96
C TYR A 744 -1.98 -37.06 -17.41
N ASP A 745 -2.86 -38.00 -17.73
CA ASP A 745 -3.52 -38.16 -19.03
C ASP A 745 -4.97 -37.62 -19.05
N THR A 746 -5.30 -36.72 -18.11
CA THR A 746 -6.62 -36.05 -18.03
C THR A 746 -6.65 -34.72 -18.80
N LYS A 747 -7.79 -34.03 -18.73
CA LYS A 747 -7.98 -32.65 -19.18
C LYS A 747 -8.08 -31.64 -18.03
N VAL A 748 -7.63 -32.03 -16.84
CA VAL A 748 -7.65 -31.16 -15.66
C VAL A 748 -6.41 -30.26 -15.64
N SER A 749 -6.61 -28.94 -15.58
CA SER A 749 -5.53 -27.96 -15.47
C SER A 749 -4.72 -28.14 -14.19
N ALA A 750 -3.40 -28.31 -14.31
CA ALA A 750 -2.53 -28.37 -13.15
C ALA A 750 -2.55 -27.02 -12.38
N TYR A 751 -2.38 -27.08 -11.07
CA TYR A 751 -2.39 -25.89 -10.23
C TYR A 751 -1.24 -24.92 -10.56
N GLY A 752 -0.10 -25.46 -11.00
CA GLY A 752 1.08 -24.64 -11.27
C GLY A 752 1.51 -23.89 -10.02
N ASP A 753 1.79 -22.60 -10.14
CA ASP A 753 2.25 -21.77 -9.02
C ASP A 753 1.14 -21.12 -8.19
N GLY A 754 -0.14 -21.37 -8.50
CA GLY A 754 -1.25 -20.77 -7.77
C GLY A 754 -2.49 -20.58 -8.64
N ASP A 755 -3.52 -19.96 -8.07
CA ASP A 755 -4.63 -19.37 -8.79
C ASP A 755 -4.74 -17.87 -8.46
N TRP A 756 -5.93 -17.27 -8.60
CA TRP A 756 -6.19 -15.86 -8.33
C TRP A 756 -5.79 -15.42 -6.91
N ASP A 757 -5.95 -16.29 -5.91
CA ASP A 757 -5.56 -15.94 -4.54
C ASP A 757 -4.05 -16.15 -4.40
N ASP A 758 -3.31 -15.05 -4.56
CA ASP A 758 -1.87 -15.12 -4.58
C ASP A 758 -1.28 -15.62 -3.24
N THR A 759 -2.07 -15.67 -2.15
CA THR A 759 -1.60 -16.17 -0.85
C THR A 759 -1.60 -17.69 -0.73
N LEU A 760 -2.37 -18.36 -1.60
CA LEU A 760 -2.55 -19.82 -1.61
C LEU A 760 -1.57 -20.54 -2.53
N GLN A 761 -0.42 -19.94 -2.85
CA GLN A 761 0.67 -20.59 -3.56
C GLN A 761 1.06 -21.92 -2.86
N PRO A 762 1.37 -22.98 -3.62
CA PRO A 762 1.70 -24.28 -3.05
C PRO A 762 2.97 -24.21 -2.18
N ALA A 763 2.91 -24.76 -0.97
CA ALA A 763 4.06 -24.84 -0.07
C ALA A 763 5.10 -25.89 -0.51
N ASP A 764 4.66 -26.94 -1.22
CA ASP A 764 5.49 -28.04 -1.74
C ASP A 764 5.45 -28.06 -3.28
N ALA A 765 6.61 -28.25 -3.91
CA ALA A 765 6.73 -28.26 -5.37
C ALA A 765 5.94 -29.39 -6.06
N SER A 766 5.66 -30.50 -5.38
CA SER A 766 4.81 -31.60 -5.88
C SER A 766 3.37 -31.14 -6.10
N GLN A 767 2.84 -30.25 -5.24
CA GLN A 767 1.49 -29.73 -5.36
C GLN A 767 1.26 -29.01 -6.69
N LYS A 768 2.29 -28.38 -7.27
CA LYS A 768 2.20 -27.74 -8.61
C LYS A 768 1.70 -28.70 -9.71
N LYS A 769 1.98 -30.00 -9.56
CA LYS A 769 1.72 -31.07 -10.54
C LYS A 769 0.76 -32.16 -10.04
N GLU A 770 0.26 -32.02 -8.83
CA GLU A 770 -0.65 -32.99 -8.20
C GLU A 770 -1.96 -32.31 -7.76
N MET A 771 -2.01 -30.99 -7.66
CA MET A 771 -3.23 -30.25 -7.33
C MET A 771 -3.84 -29.60 -8.57
N ALA A 772 -5.15 -29.32 -8.49
CA ALA A 772 -5.87 -28.46 -9.42
C ALA A 772 -6.84 -27.55 -8.66
N SER A 773 -6.94 -26.30 -9.08
CA SER A 773 -7.93 -25.35 -8.58
C SER A 773 -9.24 -25.54 -9.32
N THR A 774 -10.32 -25.75 -8.57
CA THR A 774 -11.67 -25.84 -9.14
C THR A 774 -12.03 -24.56 -9.89
N TRP A 775 -11.67 -23.41 -9.33
CA TRP A 775 -11.94 -22.10 -9.92
C TRP A 775 -11.20 -21.89 -11.26
N THR A 776 -9.93 -22.28 -11.34
CA THR A 776 -9.14 -22.16 -12.58
C THR A 776 -9.73 -23.04 -13.70
N GLU A 777 -10.18 -24.24 -13.36
CA GLU A 777 -10.80 -25.16 -14.31
C GLU A 777 -12.13 -24.60 -14.84
N GLU A 778 -12.98 -24.04 -13.97
CA GLU A 778 -14.23 -23.36 -14.35
C GLU A 778 -13.98 -22.16 -15.27
N LEU A 779 -13.01 -21.30 -14.91
CA LEU A 779 -12.60 -20.15 -15.72
C LEU A 779 -12.12 -20.59 -17.11
N THR A 780 -11.37 -21.69 -17.19
CA THR A 780 -10.82 -22.19 -18.45
C THR A 780 -11.92 -22.75 -19.35
N ILE A 781 -12.84 -23.54 -18.79
CA ILE A 781 -14.00 -24.08 -19.52
C ILE A 781 -14.90 -22.95 -20.04
N GLU A 782 -15.20 -21.95 -19.19
CA GLU A 782 -15.95 -20.75 -19.61
C GLU A 782 -15.26 -20.06 -20.79
N THR A 783 -13.98 -19.75 -20.63
CA THR A 783 -13.18 -19.04 -21.62
C THR A 783 -13.16 -19.78 -22.96
N LEU A 784 -12.98 -21.11 -22.95
CA LEU A 784 -12.98 -21.91 -24.17
C LEU A 784 -14.36 -21.98 -24.85
N ARG A 785 -15.45 -22.06 -24.09
CA ARG A 785 -16.82 -22.02 -24.65
C ARG A 785 -17.12 -20.69 -25.32
N HIS A 786 -16.76 -19.59 -24.67
CA HIS A 786 -16.89 -18.26 -25.26
C HIS A 786 -15.97 -18.09 -26.47
N ALA A 787 -14.74 -18.62 -26.40
CA ALA A 787 -13.81 -18.58 -27.52
C ALA A 787 -14.38 -19.33 -28.74
N ALA A 788 -14.97 -20.51 -28.56
CA ALA A 788 -15.61 -21.23 -29.66
C ALA A 788 -16.67 -20.37 -30.39
N GLN A 789 -17.39 -19.50 -29.68
CA GLN A 789 -18.34 -18.55 -30.27
C GLN A 789 -17.62 -17.36 -30.95
N ALA A 790 -16.61 -16.80 -30.30
CA ALA A 790 -15.83 -15.67 -30.81
C ALA A 790 -15.10 -16.01 -32.12
N PHE A 791 -14.60 -17.25 -32.25
CA PHE A 791 -13.87 -17.76 -33.40
C PHE A 791 -14.75 -18.43 -34.46
N ALA A 792 -16.06 -18.22 -34.46
CA ALA A 792 -17.00 -18.87 -35.39
C ALA A 792 -16.66 -18.66 -36.89
N SER A 793 -15.92 -17.60 -37.23
CA SER A 793 -15.40 -17.34 -38.59
C SER A 793 -14.27 -18.28 -39.01
N ILE A 794 -13.71 -19.08 -38.09
CA ILE A 794 -12.67 -20.10 -38.31
C ILE A 794 -13.21 -21.44 -37.81
N PRO A 795 -14.09 -22.12 -38.57
CA PRO A 795 -14.91 -23.22 -38.05
C PRO A 795 -14.14 -24.38 -37.44
N ASP A 796 -13.03 -24.81 -38.06
CA ASP A 796 -12.22 -25.93 -37.56
C ASP A 796 -11.56 -25.59 -36.21
N PHE A 797 -11.18 -24.32 -36.01
CA PHE A 797 -10.59 -23.85 -34.76
C PHE A 797 -11.66 -23.66 -33.67
N ALA A 798 -12.80 -23.07 -34.01
CA ALA A 798 -13.95 -22.98 -33.10
C ALA A 798 -14.40 -24.38 -32.62
N GLN A 799 -14.45 -25.36 -33.52
CA GLN A 799 -14.82 -26.73 -33.17
C GLN A 799 -13.77 -27.41 -32.28
N SER A 800 -12.48 -27.15 -32.48
CA SER A 800 -11.44 -27.71 -31.60
C SER A 800 -11.51 -27.12 -30.19
N LEU A 801 -11.80 -25.82 -30.05
CA LEU A 801 -12.03 -25.15 -28.77
C LEU A 801 -13.25 -25.73 -28.04
N GLN A 802 -14.37 -25.90 -28.75
CA GLN A 802 -15.57 -26.52 -28.20
C GLN A 802 -15.30 -27.95 -27.73
N THR A 803 -14.58 -28.74 -28.54
CA THR A 803 -14.24 -30.12 -28.19
C THR A 803 -13.38 -30.16 -26.93
N LEU A 804 -12.37 -29.31 -26.82
CA LEU A 804 -11.54 -29.22 -25.62
C LEU A 804 -12.37 -28.83 -24.38
N ALA A 805 -13.25 -27.83 -24.50
CA ALA A 805 -14.13 -27.43 -23.41
C ALA A 805 -15.07 -28.57 -22.96
N ASP A 806 -15.57 -29.37 -23.90
CA ASP A 806 -16.46 -30.51 -23.61
C ASP A 806 -15.69 -31.65 -22.91
N GLU A 807 -14.46 -31.94 -23.33
CA GLU A 807 -13.59 -32.92 -22.68
C GLU A 807 -13.19 -32.47 -21.26
N MET A 808 -12.79 -31.21 -21.10
CA MET A 808 -12.52 -30.61 -19.77
C MET A 808 -13.76 -30.66 -18.88
N MET A 809 -14.94 -30.35 -19.42
CA MET A 809 -16.20 -30.47 -18.66
C MET A 809 -16.51 -31.92 -18.23
N ALA A 810 -16.19 -32.90 -19.06
CA ALA A 810 -16.38 -34.31 -18.72
C ALA A 810 -15.49 -34.70 -17.52
N ASP A 811 -14.23 -34.26 -17.53
CA ASP A 811 -13.31 -34.47 -16.41
C ASP A 811 -13.67 -33.62 -15.19
N PHE A 812 -14.19 -32.41 -15.37
CA PHE A 812 -14.71 -31.58 -14.28
C PHE A 812 -15.81 -32.32 -13.49
N LYS A 813 -16.80 -32.86 -14.21
CA LYS A 813 -17.86 -33.68 -13.60
C LYS A 813 -17.30 -34.92 -12.91
N ARG A 814 -16.29 -35.55 -13.51
CA ARG A 814 -15.69 -36.80 -13.02
C ARG A 814 -14.80 -36.61 -11.79
N TYR A 815 -14.14 -35.48 -11.63
CA TYR A 815 -13.10 -35.31 -10.60
C TYR A 815 -13.43 -34.22 -9.57
N PHE A 816 -14.19 -33.19 -9.94
CA PHE A 816 -14.54 -32.09 -9.03
C PHE A 816 -15.97 -32.24 -8.47
N MET A 817 -16.93 -32.68 -9.30
CA MET A 817 -18.34 -32.84 -8.90
C MET A 817 -18.63 -34.21 -8.27
N GLN A 818 -17.83 -34.60 -7.26
CA GLN A 818 -18.01 -35.86 -6.53
C GLN A 818 -19.06 -35.78 -5.41
N ASP A 819 -19.43 -34.57 -5.01
CA ASP A 819 -20.41 -34.26 -3.96
C ASP A 819 -21.32 -33.11 -4.43
N ASN A 820 -22.32 -32.74 -3.63
CA ASN A 820 -23.19 -31.58 -3.84
C ASN A 820 -22.49 -30.24 -3.56
N VAL A 821 -21.27 -30.26 -3.03
CA VAL A 821 -20.42 -29.09 -2.78
C VAL A 821 -19.18 -29.21 -3.64
N LEU A 822 -18.81 -28.14 -4.34
CA LEU A 822 -17.55 -28.09 -5.07
C LEU A 822 -16.39 -27.88 -4.08
N PRO A 823 -15.29 -28.66 -4.17
CA PRO A 823 -14.12 -28.40 -3.35
C PRO A 823 -13.40 -27.13 -3.81
N GLY A 824 -12.62 -26.50 -2.94
CA GLY A 824 -11.74 -25.39 -3.32
C GLY A 824 -10.63 -25.82 -4.28
N PHE A 825 -10.06 -26.99 -4.01
CA PHE A 825 -9.06 -27.66 -4.84
C PHE A 825 -9.26 -29.17 -4.78
N ILE A 826 -8.69 -29.89 -5.76
CA ILE A 826 -8.47 -31.33 -5.66
C ILE A 826 -6.98 -31.62 -5.66
N LYS A 827 -6.56 -32.66 -4.93
CA LYS A 827 -5.28 -33.34 -5.14
C LYS A 827 -5.54 -34.66 -5.86
N MET A 828 -4.88 -34.88 -6.98
CA MET A 828 -5.00 -36.07 -7.83
C MET A 828 -3.70 -36.88 -7.77
N ASP A 829 -3.82 -38.20 -7.64
CA ASP A 829 -2.69 -39.13 -7.80
C ASP A 829 -2.61 -39.70 -9.23
N ALA A 830 -1.54 -40.47 -9.50
CA ALA A 830 -1.30 -41.06 -10.83
C ALA A 830 -2.33 -42.13 -11.24
N ASP A 831 -3.16 -42.62 -10.31
CA ASP A 831 -4.28 -43.53 -10.58
C ASP A 831 -5.62 -42.77 -10.68
N HIS A 832 -5.58 -41.43 -10.68
CA HIS A 832 -6.69 -40.50 -10.73
C HIS A 832 -7.63 -40.53 -9.52
N HIS A 833 -7.15 -40.99 -8.36
CA HIS A 833 -7.88 -40.79 -7.12
C HIS A 833 -7.76 -39.34 -6.68
N VAL A 834 -8.89 -38.75 -6.30
CA VAL A 834 -8.98 -37.35 -5.90
C VAL A 834 -9.23 -37.21 -4.41
N THR A 835 -8.48 -36.32 -3.77
CA THR A 835 -8.69 -35.86 -2.39
C THR A 835 -9.13 -34.40 -2.41
N PRO A 836 -10.33 -34.05 -1.90
CA PRO A 836 -10.79 -32.67 -1.87
C PRO A 836 -10.05 -31.85 -0.80
N ILE A 837 -9.76 -30.59 -1.11
CA ILE A 837 -9.12 -29.61 -0.22
C ILE A 837 -9.99 -28.36 -0.18
N ILE A 838 -10.19 -27.79 1.01
CA ILE A 838 -11.23 -26.79 1.31
C ILE A 838 -12.61 -27.32 0.89
N HIS A 839 -13.13 -28.24 1.69
CA HIS A 839 -14.37 -28.97 1.47
C HIS A 839 -14.88 -29.51 2.81
N PRO A 840 -16.18 -29.77 3.04
CA PRO A 840 -16.66 -30.32 4.31
C PRO A 840 -16.08 -31.69 4.72
N ASN A 841 -15.48 -32.40 3.76
CA ASN A 841 -14.78 -33.68 3.98
C ASN A 841 -13.24 -33.52 4.00
N ASP A 842 -12.72 -32.29 4.07
CA ASP A 842 -11.29 -31.99 4.08
C ASP A 842 -10.67 -32.26 5.46
N GLY A 843 -9.80 -33.27 5.53
CA GLY A 843 -9.01 -33.60 6.72
C GLY A 843 -7.66 -32.87 6.83
N LEU A 844 -7.30 -32.05 5.85
CA LEU A 844 -6.01 -31.36 5.76
C LEU A 844 -6.08 -29.92 6.28
N THR A 845 -7.00 -29.09 5.76
CA THR A 845 -7.09 -27.67 6.15
C THR A 845 -8.11 -27.42 7.25
N GLY A 846 -9.18 -28.23 7.34
CA GLY A 846 -10.33 -27.99 8.22
C GLY A 846 -11.25 -26.84 7.79
N ILE A 847 -11.05 -26.31 6.58
CA ILE A 847 -11.86 -25.27 5.95
C ILE A 847 -12.91 -25.95 5.07
N ASP A 848 -14.17 -25.53 5.17
CA ASP A 848 -15.29 -26.26 4.56
C ASP A 848 -15.71 -25.68 3.21
N TYR A 849 -15.63 -24.36 3.04
CA TYR A 849 -16.15 -23.67 1.86
C TYR A 849 -15.17 -22.62 1.34
N ARG A 850 -15.06 -22.52 0.00
CA ARG A 850 -14.31 -21.48 -0.71
C ARG A 850 -15.26 -20.69 -1.61
N LEU A 851 -15.20 -19.37 -1.57
CA LEU A 851 -16.04 -18.48 -2.34
C LEU A 851 -15.85 -18.66 -3.85
N LEU A 852 -14.60 -18.64 -4.29
CA LEU A 852 -14.21 -18.60 -5.70
C LEU A 852 -14.94 -19.62 -6.57
N PRO A 853 -14.87 -20.95 -6.30
CA PRO A 853 -15.57 -21.93 -7.12
C PRO A 853 -17.09 -21.86 -6.99
N LEU A 854 -17.63 -21.39 -5.85
CA LEU A 854 -19.07 -21.24 -5.69
C LEU A 854 -19.62 -20.07 -6.53
N SER A 855 -18.90 -18.95 -6.60
CA SER A 855 -19.30 -17.81 -7.45
C SER A 855 -18.98 -18.05 -8.93
N GLN A 856 -17.79 -18.57 -9.23
CA GLN A 856 -17.35 -18.82 -10.61
C GLN A 856 -18.14 -19.95 -11.26
N GLY A 857 -18.56 -20.97 -10.50
CA GLY A 857 -19.46 -21.99 -11.01
C GLY A 857 -20.81 -21.44 -11.50
N VAL A 858 -21.28 -20.33 -10.91
CA VAL A 858 -22.47 -19.60 -11.38
C VAL A 858 -22.15 -18.79 -12.65
N LEU A 859 -21.07 -18.00 -12.61
CA LEU A 859 -20.65 -17.10 -13.70
C LEU A 859 -20.30 -17.86 -14.98
N SER A 860 -19.61 -18.99 -14.85
CA SER A 860 -19.20 -19.85 -15.97
C SER A 860 -20.35 -20.66 -16.59
N HIS A 861 -21.54 -20.63 -15.97
CA HIS A 861 -22.68 -21.49 -16.29
C HIS A 861 -22.32 -22.99 -16.33
N ILE A 862 -21.32 -23.41 -15.54
CA ILE A 862 -20.96 -24.82 -15.39
C ILE A 862 -21.98 -25.57 -14.51
N LEU A 863 -22.56 -24.85 -13.55
CA LEU A 863 -23.61 -25.32 -12.68
C LEU A 863 -24.99 -25.14 -13.33
N ASP A 864 -25.85 -26.14 -13.20
CA ASP A 864 -27.24 -26.01 -13.60
C ASP A 864 -28.02 -25.03 -12.68
N PRO A 865 -29.24 -24.59 -13.05
CA PRO A 865 -29.98 -23.62 -12.25
C PRO A 865 -30.27 -24.03 -10.79
N GLN A 866 -30.37 -25.34 -10.49
CA GLN A 866 -30.56 -25.81 -9.11
C GLN A 866 -29.23 -25.81 -8.34
N GLN A 867 -28.15 -26.22 -8.98
CA GLN A 867 -26.80 -26.18 -8.44
C GLN A 867 -26.34 -24.75 -8.18
N SER A 868 -26.58 -23.80 -9.10
CA SER A 868 -26.28 -22.38 -8.89
C SER A 868 -27.04 -21.80 -7.70
N LYS A 869 -28.33 -22.11 -7.57
CA LYS A 869 -29.11 -21.72 -6.38
C LYS A 869 -28.57 -22.37 -5.10
N HIS A 870 -28.05 -23.59 -5.18
CA HIS A 870 -27.42 -24.24 -4.03
C HIS A 870 -26.11 -23.56 -3.64
N ALA A 871 -25.23 -23.29 -4.60
CA ALA A 871 -23.96 -22.58 -4.39
C ALA A 871 -24.19 -21.20 -3.77
N LEU A 872 -25.12 -20.40 -4.30
CA LEU A 872 -25.45 -19.09 -3.71
C LEU A 872 -26.01 -19.23 -2.28
N ARG A 873 -26.84 -20.25 -1.99
CA ARG A 873 -27.29 -20.51 -0.62
C ARG A 873 -26.13 -20.84 0.33
N LEU A 874 -25.15 -21.64 -0.11
CA LEU A 874 -23.96 -21.95 0.69
C LEU A 874 -23.16 -20.69 0.99
N ILE A 875 -22.97 -19.82 -0.02
CA ILE A 875 -22.31 -18.53 0.17
C ILE A 875 -23.07 -17.70 1.21
N THR A 876 -24.39 -17.53 1.06
CA THR A 876 -25.20 -16.76 2.00
C THR A 876 -25.13 -17.31 3.43
N GLN A 877 -25.13 -18.63 3.60
CA GLN A 877 -25.15 -19.28 4.91
C GLN A 877 -23.80 -19.26 5.62
N HIS A 878 -22.70 -19.43 4.89
CA HIS A 878 -21.40 -19.70 5.49
C HIS A 878 -20.39 -18.57 5.28
N LEU A 879 -20.51 -17.81 4.18
CA LEU A 879 -19.48 -16.87 3.72
C LEU A 879 -19.94 -15.41 3.72
N LEU A 880 -21.24 -15.13 3.67
CA LEU A 880 -21.79 -13.78 3.72
C LEU A 880 -21.93 -13.31 5.17
N PHE A 881 -21.34 -12.16 5.46
CA PHE A 881 -21.30 -11.49 6.74
C PHE A 881 -21.82 -10.05 6.56
N PRO A 882 -22.02 -9.28 7.64
CA PRO A 882 -22.59 -7.94 7.55
C PRO A 882 -21.79 -6.95 6.69
N ASP A 883 -20.46 -7.08 6.65
CA ASP A 883 -19.56 -6.23 5.85
C ASP A 883 -19.32 -6.74 4.41
N GLY A 884 -19.76 -7.96 4.09
CA GLY A 884 -19.64 -8.57 2.77
C GLY A 884 -19.28 -10.05 2.81
N VAL A 885 -18.81 -10.59 1.68
CA VAL A 885 -18.58 -12.04 1.54
C VAL A 885 -17.11 -12.38 1.71
N ARG A 886 -16.83 -13.45 2.45
CA ARG A 886 -15.48 -13.94 2.73
C ARG A 886 -15.06 -15.05 1.76
N LEU A 887 -13.77 -15.09 1.45
CA LEU A 887 -13.10 -16.06 0.58
C LEU A 887 -13.23 -17.49 1.10
N MET A 888 -13.25 -17.66 2.42
CA MET A 888 -13.36 -18.94 3.10
C MET A 888 -14.20 -18.80 4.38
N ASN A 889 -14.77 -19.91 4.87
CA ASN A 889 -15.58 -19.89 6.09
C ASN A 889 -14.75 -19.87 7.38
N LYS A 890 -13.44 -20.12 7.28
CA LYS A 890 -12.49 -20.07 8.40
C LYS A 890 -11.13 -19.56 7.88
N PRO A 891 -10.35 -18.84 8.70
CA PRO A 891 -8.96 -18.52 8.39
C PRO A 891 -8.12 -19.79 8.17
N SER A 892 -7.05 -19.67 7.37
CA SER A 892 -6.02 -20.71 7.34
C SER A 892 -5.39 -20.88 8.72
N THR A 893 -4.92 -22.09 9.03
CA THR A 893 -4.28 -22.34 10.33
C THR A 893 -2.92 -21.68 10.39
N TYR A 894 -2.68 -20.83 11.39
CA TYR A 894 -1.38 -20.21 11.63
C TYR A 894 -0.61 -20.98 12.72
N ARG A 895 0.69 -21.21 12.50
CA ARG A 895 1.55 -21.99 13.40
C ARG A 895 2.93 -21.32 13.56
N GLY A 896 2.93 -20.06 14.00
CA GLY A 896 4.15 -19.26 14.14
C GLY A 896 4.88 -19.01 12.80
N GLY A 897 4.13 -18.98 11.68
CA GLY A 897 4.65 -18.58 10.37
C GLY A 897 5.26 -19.67 9.49
N VAL A 898 5.00 -20.94 9.77
CA VAL A 898 5.48 -22.07 8.94
C VAL A 898 4.38 -22.58 8.02
N SER A 899 4.69 -22.70 6.73
CA SER A 899 3.80 -23.21 5.70
C SER A 899 3.79 -24.74 5.62
N HIS A 900 2.61 -25.33 5.54
CA HIS A 900 2.39 -26.76 5.32
C HIS A 900 1.65 -27.05 4.00
N ILE A 901 0.61 -26.28 3.67
CA ILE A 901 -0.18 -26.47 2.45
C ILE A 901 -0.04 -25.27 1.54
N PHE A 902 -0.15 -24.07 2.10
CA PHE A 902 -0.08 -22.80 1.39
C PHE A 902 1.04 -21.93 1.94
N LYS A 903 1.72 -21.18 1.06
CA LYS A 903 2.83 -20.28 1.43
C LYS A 903 2.33 -19.11 2.29
N ARG A 904 1.96 -18.00 1.65
CA ARG A 904 1.75 -16.71 2.34
C ARG A 904 0.54 -16.72 3.28
N ALA A 905 -0.50 -17.47 2.96
CA ALA A 905 -1.66 -17.63 3.84
C ALA A 905 -1.30 -18.20 5.22
N GLU A 906 -0.25 -19.03 5.32
CA GLU A 906 0.23 -19.61 6.59
C GLU A 906 1.45 -18.85 7.16
N GLN A 907 2.02 -17.90 6.42
CA GLN A 907 3.16 -17.06 6.83
C GLN A 907 2.75 -15.67 7.33
N ALA A 908 1.64 -15.11 6.87
CA ALA A 908 1.23 -13.77 7.29
C ALA A 908 0.85 -13.75 8.79
N ALA A 909 1.55 -12.95 9.56
CA ALA A 909 1.28 -12.69 10.97
C ALA A 909 0.16 -11.66 11.15
N ASN A 910 0.07 -10.69 10.23
CA ASN A 910 -1.04 -9.74 10.15
C ASN A 910 -2.33 -10.42 9.62
N PHE A 911 -3.48 -10.10 10.21
CA PHE A 911 -4.79 -10.52 9.73
C PHE A 911 -5.41 -9.43 8.85
N GLY A 912 -4.96 -9.34 7.60
CA GLY A 912 -5.53 -8.43 6.63
C GLY A 912 -5.23 -8.83 5.19
N ARG A 913 -5.59 -7.99 4.21
CA ARG A 913 -5.51 -8.34 2.79
C ARG A 913 -6.33 -9.60 2.47
N GLU A 914 -5.83 -10.52 1.64
CA GLU A 914 -6.51 -11.77 1.31
C GLU A 914 -6.64 -12.68 2.55
N ILE A 915 -5.72 -12.56 3.52
CA ILE A 915 -5.71 -13.33 4.77
C ILE A 915 -6.87 -12.92 5.70
N GLY A 916 -7.31 -11.65 5.63
CA GLY A 916 -8.52 -11.16 6.32
C GLY A 916 -9.83 -11.75 5.77
N LEU A 917 -9.73 -12.51 4.68
CA LEU A 917 -10.79 -13.24 3.97
C LEU A 917 -11.83 -12.39 3.26
N LEU A 918 -12.08 -11.13 3.61
CA LEU A 918 -12.87 -10.25 2.74
C LEU A 918 -11.95 -9.43 1.85
N TYR A 919 -11.70 -9.96 0.64
CA TYR A 919 -11.05 -9.20 -0.42
C TYR A 919 -12.10 -8.65 -1.37
N VAL A 920 -12.18 -7.33 -1.48
CA VAL A 920 -13.31 -6.61 -2.12
C VAL A 920 -13.46 -7.00 -3.59
N HIS A 921 -12.36 -7.31 -4.28
CA HIS A 921 -12.42 -7.83 -5.65
C HIS A 921 -13.29 -9.09 -5.75
N ALA A 922 -13.08 -10.09 -4.89
CA ALA A 922 -13.88 -11.33 -4.90
C ALA A 922 -15.34 -11.07 -4.48
N HIS A 923 -15.56 -10.09 -3.59
CA HIS A 923 -16.91 -9.65 -3.24
C HIS A 923 -17.66 -9.06 -4.45
N ILE A 924 -16.99 -8.29 -5.29
CA ILE A 924 -17.58 -7.74 -6.53
C ILE A 924 -17.97 -8.88 -7.50
N ARG A 925 -17.12 -9.91 -7.65
CA ARG A 925 -17.45 -11.09 -8.46
C ARG A 925 -18.65 -11.87 -7.92
N TYR A 926 -18.81 -11.95 -6.60
CA TYR A 926 -20.02 -12.50 -6.01
C TYR A 926 -21.26 -11.67 -6.33
N ALA A 927 -21.17 -10.33 -6.25
CA ALA A 927 -22.28 -9.47 -6.65
C ALA A 927 -22.67 -9.67 -8.14
N ASP A 928 -21.69 -9.86 -9.02
CA ASP A 928 -21.94 -10.22 -10.44
C ASP A 928 -22.68 -11.56 -10.56
N ALA A 929 -22.25 -12.59 -9.83
CA ALA A 929 -22.91 -13.90 -9.83
C ALA A 929 -24.38 -13.81 -9.36
N VAL A 930 -24.66 -12.97 -8.36
CA VAL A 930 -26.02 -12.69 -7.87
C VAL A 930 -26.86 -11.98 -8.94
N ALA A 931 -26.30 -10.98 -9.61
CA ALA A 931 -26.97 -10.26 -10.69
C ALA A 931 -27.32 -11.17 -11.87
N GLN A 932 -26.40 -12.05 -12.29
CA GLN A 932 -26.62 -12.99 -13.39
C GLN A 932 -27.68 -14.06 -13.08
N MET A 933 -27.95 -14.33 -11.80
CA MET A 933 -29.06 -15.18 -11.36
C MET A 933 -30.41 -14.44 -11.27
N GLY A 934 -30.42 -13.14 -11.62
CA GLY A 934 -31.63 -12.32 -11.75
C GLY A 934 -32.01 -11.52 -10.50
N ASP A 935 -31.10 -11.36 -9.53
CA ASP A 935 -31.32 -10.52 -8.34
C ASP A 935 -30.43 -9.27 -8.36
N GLN A 936 -30.71 -8.38 -9.32
CA GLN A 936 -29.93 -7.15 -9.48
C GLN A 936 -30.07 -6.19 -8.28
N ALA A 937 -31.19 -6.24 -7.56
CA ALA A 937 -31.40 -5.43 -6.36
C ALA A 937 -30.41 -5.82 -5.24
N GLU A 938 -30.29 -7.13 -4.97
CA GLU A 938 -29.31 -7.63 -4.00
C GLU A 938 -27.87 -7.40 -4.46
N ALA A 939 -27.57 -7.59 -5.75
CA ALA A 939 -26.25 -7.30 -6.30
C ALA A 939 -25.84 -5.82 -6.10
N TRP A 940 -26.77 -4.87 -6.33
CA TRP A 940 -26.49 -3.46 -6.05
C TRP A 940 -26.27 -3.21 -4.56
N ARG A 941 -27.08 -3.83 -3.69
CA ARG A 941 -26.90 -3.73 -2.24
C ARG A 941 -25.52 -4.25 -1.80
N LEU A 942 -25.06 -5.36 -2.37
CA LEU A 942 -23.73 -5.93 -2.11
C LEU A 942 -22.63 -4.94 -2.52
N LEU A 943 -22.68 -4.40 -3.73
CA LEU A 943 -21.72 -3.36 -4.16
C LEU A 943 -21.70 -2.16 -3.20
N GLN A 944 -22.85 -1.75 -2.65
CA GLN A 944 -22.90 -0.67 -1.66
C GLN A 944 -22.23 -1.01 -0.33
N LEU A 945 -22.13 -2.28 0.07
CA LEU A 945 -21.38 -2.66 1.29
C LEU A 945 -19.91 -2.30 1.19
N VAL A 946 -19.36 -2.31 -0.04
CA VAL A 946 -17.96 -1.98 -0.32
C VAL A 946 -17.78 -0.57 -0.92
N ASN A 947 -18.84 0.25 -0.92
CA ASN A 947 -18.74 1.68 -1.19
C ASN A 947 -18.28 2.42 0.08
N PRO A 948 -17.16 3.16 0.06
CA PRO A 948 -16.60 3.80 1.25
C PRO A 948 -17.40 5.03 1.73
N ILE A 949 -18.27 5.62 0.91
CA ILE A 949 -19.00 6.85 1.23
C ILE A 949 -20.05 6.59 2.31
N ASN A 950 -19.88 7.17 3.50
CA ASN A 950 -20.78 6.94 4.64
C ASN A 950 -20.95 5.45 4.99
N ILE A 951 -19.86 4.67 4.90
CA ILE A 951 -19.89 3.21 5.04
C ILE A 951 -20.56 2.73 6.35
N GLN A 952 -20.41 3.47 7.46
CA GLN A 952 -21.00 3.13 8.75
C GLN A 952 -22.54 3.12 8.76
N SER A 953 -23.19 3.78 7.78
CA SER A 953 -24.64 3.70 7.59
C SER A 953 -25.11 2.32 7.11
N ARG A 954 -24.21 1.53 6.51
CA ARG A 954 -24.47 0.20 5.95
C ARG A 954 -23.76 -0.92 6.71
N VAL A 955 -22.59 -0.62 7.27
CA VAL A 955 -21.75 -1.55 8.05
C VAL A 955 -21.41 -0.88 9.39
N SER A 956 -22.26 -1.09 10.39
CA SER A 956 -22.21 -0.38 11.68
C SER A 956 -20.90 -0.53 12.46
N ASN A 957 -20.20 -1.65 12.32
CA ASN A 957 -18.90 -1.92 12.95
C ASN A 957 -17.70 -1.55 12.06
N ALA A 958 -17.90 -0.90 10.91
CA ALA A 958 -16.79 -0.44 10.08
C ALA A 958 -16.02 0.69 10.78
N ALA A 959 -14.69 0.58 10.81
CA ALA A 959 -13.81 1.68 11.17
C ALA A 959 -13.79 2.76 10.07
N LEU A 960 -13.50 4.00 10.48
CA LEU A 960 -13.34 5.14 9.58
C LEU A 960 -12.26 4.87 8.52
N ARG A 961 -12.52 5.34 7.30
CA ARG A 961 -11.60 5.25 6.16
C ARG A 961 -11.86 6.38 5.18
N GLN A 962 -10.90 6.67 4.31
CA GLN A 962 -11.05 7.65 3.23
C GLN A 962 -12.26 7.31 2.33
N ALA A 963 -13.11 8.30 2.04
CA ALA A 963 -14.43 8.06 1.46
C ALA A 963 -14.48 8.16 -0.08
N ASN A 964 -13.40 8.57 -0.74
CA ASN A 964 -13.34 8.77 -2.19
C ASN A 964 -12.35 7.83 -2.90
N VAL A 965 -11.91 6.75 -2.27
CA VAL A 965 -10.90 5.85 -2.84
C VAL A 965 -11.26 4.39 -2.60
N TYR A 966 -10.94 3.52 -3.55
CA TYR A 966 -11.11 2.09 -3.38
C TYR A 966 -10.27 1.54 -2.22
N PHE A 967 -10.84 0.60 -1.46
CA PHE A 967 -10.13 -0.19 -0.47
C PHE A 967 -10.18 -1.68 -0.87
N SER A 968 -9.04 -2.36 -0.81
CA SER A 968 -8.87 -3.72 -1.33
C SER A 968 -9.49 -4.82 -0.46
N SER A 969 -9.66 -4.55 0.84
CA SER A 969 -10.08 -5.55 1.82
C SER A 969 -10.83 -4.94 3.01
N SER A 970 -11.66 -5.75 3.66
CA SER A 970 -12.33 -5.43 4.93
C SER A 970 -11.80 -6.36 6.01
N ASP A 971 -10.84 -5.85 6.78
CA ASP A 971 -10.04 -6.65 7.70
C ASP A 971 -10.62 -6.55 9.12
N ALA A 972 -11.06 -7.67 9.69
CA ALA A 972 -11.50 -7.68 11.07
C ALA A 972 -10.34 -7.29 12.00
N ALA A 973 -10.62 -6.42 12.96
CA ALA A 973 -9.63 -5.79 13.86
C ALA A 973 -9.06 -6.76 14.92
N PHE A 974 -8.73 -7.99 14.54
CA PHE A 974 -8.01 -8.92 15.40
C PHE A 974 -6.56 -8.48 15.55
N PRO A 975 -5.99 -8.59 16.76
CA PRO A 975 -4.59 -8.21 17.01
C PRO A 975 -3.58 -9.15 16.36
N ASP A 976 -3.95 -10.43 16.15
CA ASP A 976 -3.09 -11.46 15.57
C ASP A 976 -3.91 -12.61 14.97
N ARG A 977 -3.21 -13.56 14.35
CA ARG A 977 -3.81 -14.76 13.72
C ARG A 977 -4.44 -15.73 14.71
N TYR A 978 -3.97 -15.81 15.95
CA TYR A 978 -4.51 -16.73 16.94
C TYR A 978 -5.89 -16.25 17.40
N ALA A 979 -6.02 -14.96 17.70
CA ALA A 979 -7.30 -14.31 18.00
C ALA A 979 -8.27 -14.46 16.83
N ALA A 980 -7.81 -14.23 15.59
CA ALA A 980 -8.65 -14.40 14.40
C ALA A 980 -9.14 -15.84 14.22
N GLN A 981 -8.32 -16.86 14.54
CA GLN A 981 -8.72 -18.27 14.44
C GLN A 981 -9.71 -18.67 15.53
N GLU A 982 -9.56 -18.17 16.75
CA GLU A 982 -10.43 -18.51 17.89
C GLU A 982 -11.78 -17.79 17.82
N HIS A 983 -11.77 -16.52 17.41
CA HIS A 983 -12.90 -15.60 17.52
C HIS A 983 -13.48 -15.19 16.17
N PHE A 984 -13.24 -15.94 15.08
CA PHE A 984 -13.68 -15.54 13.74
C PHE A 984 -15.19 -15.25 13.62
N GLU A 985 -16.03 -15.92 14.41
CA GLU A 985 -17.49 -15.71 14.39
C GLU A 985 -17.91 -14.34 14.96
N ASP A 986 -17.05 -13.66 15.73
CA ASP A 986 -17.27 -12.29 16.22
C ASP A 986 -17.42 -11.28 15.08
N VAL A 987 -16.95 -11.64 13.87
CA VAL A 987 -17.19 -10.81 12.69
C VAL A 987 -18.63 -10.92 12.20
N ARG A 988 -19.27 -12.08 12.39
CA ARG A 988 -20.64 -12.35 11.93
C ARG A 988 -21.67 -11.59 12.77
N ASP A 989 -21.43 -11.44 14.07
CA ASP A 989 -22.31 -10.71 14.99
C ASP A 989 -21.92 -9.22 15.16
N GLN A 990 -20.87 -8.77 14.45
CA GLN A 990 -20.35 -7.40 14.45
C GLN A 990 -19.76 -6.95 15.80
N SER A 991 -19.31 -7.89 16.65
CA SER A 991 -18.66 -7.58 17.92
C SER A 991 -17.21 -7.11 17.77
N VAL A 992 -16.55 -7.42 16.64
CA VAL A 992 -15.24 -6.87 16.26
C VAL A 992 -15.39 -5.82 15.15
N ALA A 993 -14.62 -4.74 15.22
CA ALA A 993 -14.59 -3.73 14.16
C ALA A 993 -13.97 -4.29 12.86
N VAL A 994 -14.33 -3.72 11.71
CA VAL A 994 -13.72 -4.07 10.41
C VAL A 994 -13.08 -2.83 9.77
N LYS A 995 -11.82 -2.95 9.39
CA LYS A 995 -10.95 -1.87 8.89
C LYS A 995 -10.80 -1.95 7.37
N GLY A 996 -10.50 -0.83 6.72
CA GLY A 996 -10.20 -0.81 5.28
C GLY A 996 -8.73 -1.17 5.03
N GLY A 997 -8.48 -2.08 4.10
CA GLY A 997 -7.12 -2.44 3.67
C GLY A 997 -6.48 -1.42 2.72
N TRP A 998 -5.48 -1.88 1.95
CA TRP A 998 -4.72 -1.06 1.00
C TRP A 998 -5.60 -0.41 -0.06
N ARG A 999 -5.17 0.74 -0.59
CA ARG A 999 -6.04 1.63 -1.35
C ARG A 999 -5.58 1.88 -2.78
N LEU A 1000 -6.55 2.24 -3.61
CA LEU A 1000 -6.42 2.70 -5.00
C LEU A 1000 -5.97 1.60 -5.98
N TYR A 1001 -4.77 1.04 -5.81
CA TYR A 1001 -4.18 0.12 -6.77
C TYR A 1001 -4.81 -1.28 -6.71
N SER A 1002 -5.75 -1.53 -7.61
CA SER A 1002 -6.43 -2.82 -7.76
C SER A 1002 -7.18 -2.87 -9.09
N SER A 1003 -7.52 -4.08 -9.55
CA SER A 1003 -8.54 -4.25 -10.59
C SER A 1003 -9.96 -3.90 -10.10
N GLY A 1004 -10.16 -3.87 -8.78
CA GLY A 1004 -11.43 -3.64 -8.09
C GLY A 1004 -12.27 -2.46 -8.60
N PRO A 1005 -11.71 -1.24 -8.73
CA PRO A 1005 -12.46 -0.08 -9.23
C PRO A 1005 -13.08 -0.32 -10.62
N GLY A 1006 -12.29 -0.86 -11.55
CA GLY A 1006 -12.74 -1.13 -12.93
C GLY A 1006 -13.82 -2.22 -12.99
N ILE A 1007 -13.65 -3.32 -12.25
CA ILE A 1007 -14.64 -4.40 -12.21
C ILE A 1007 -15.91 -4.01 -11.43
N TYR A 1008 -15.81 -3.10 -10.46
CA TYR A 1008 -16.98 -2.54 -9.76
C TYR A 1008 -17.86 -1.78 -10.75
N ILE A 1009 -17.26 -0.89 -11.53
CA ILE A 1009 -17.94 -0.12 -12.58
C ILE A 1009 -18.54 -1.08 -13.60
N ALA A 1010 -17.75 -2.03 -14.10
CA ALA A 1010 -18.21 -3.00 -15.10
C ALA A 1010 -19.40 -3.83 -14.61
N THR A 1011 -19.34 -4.36 -13.39
CA THR A 1011 -20.43 -5.14 -12.78
C THR A 1011 -21.69 -4.31 -12.64
N LEU A 1012 -21.57 -3.06 -12.18
CA LEU A 1012 -22.71 -2.18 -12.01
C LEU A 1012 -23.37 -1.85 -13.35
N LEU A 1013 -22.59 -1.45 -14.36
CA LEU A 1013 -23.12 -1.04 -15.66
C LEU A 1013 -23.66 -2.24 -16.46
N LYS A 1014 -22.94 -3.36 -16.48
CA LYS A 1014 -23.27 -4.53 -17.30
C LYS A 1014 -24.29 -5.44 -16.63
N SER A 1015 -24.07 -5.82 -15.37
CA SER A 1015 -24.85 -6.90 -14.73
C SER A 1015 -26.00 -6.37 -13.87
N VAL A 1016 -25.82 -5.24 -13.19
CA VAL A 1016 -26.85 -4.67 -12.30
C VAL A 1016 -27.83 -3.78 -13.07
N PHE A 1017 -27.34 -2.83 -13.88
CA PHE A 1017 -28.17 -1.89 -14.61
C PHE A 1017 -28.42 -2.27 -16.09
N ASP A 1018 -27.82 -3.36 -16.57
CA ASP A 1018 -28.04 -3.92 -17.91
C ASP A 1018 -27.90 -2.89 -19.05
N LEU A 1019 -26.82 -2.10 -19.00
CA LEU A 1019 -26.52 -1.07 -20.01
C LEU A 1019 -25.85 -1.65 -21.26
N ALA A 1020 -25.12 -2.75 -21.13
CA ALA A 1020 -24.33 -3.35 -22.21
C ALA A 1020 -25.21 -3.94 -23.35
N GLY A 1021 -26.48 -4.25 -23.08
CA GLY A 1021 -27.43 -4.74 -24.07
C GLY A 1021 -28.03 -3.67 -24.99
N LYS A 1022 -27.67 -2.39 -24.82
CA LYS A 1022 -28.25 -1.29 -25.60
C LYS A 1022 -27.37 -0.92 -26.79
N GLU A 1023 -27.97 -0.86 -27.98
CA GLU A 1023 -27.26 -0.55 -29.25
C GLU A 1023 -26.52 0.80 -29.24
N THR A 1024 -26.88 1.72 -28.34
CA THR A 1024 -26.20 3.01 -28.16
C THR A 1024 -26.15 3.40 -26.68
N PHE A 1025 -25.08 4.08 -26.26
CA PHE A 1025 -24.95 4.71 -24.93
C PHE A 1025 -25.79 6.00 -24.79
N ASN A 1026 -26.93 6.09 -25.49
CA ASN A 1026 -27.90 7.19 -25.34
C ASN A 1026 -29.21 6.60 -24.83
N SER A 1027 -29.31 6.43 -23.52
CA SER A 1027 -30.49 5.79 -22.92
C SER A 1027 -30.85 6.38 -21.58
N SER A 1028 -32.15 6.43 -21.30
CA SER A 1028 -32.69 6.77 -19.98
C SER A 1028 -33.86 5.84 -19.67
N PHE A 1029 -33.91 5.32 -18.44
CA PHE A 1029 -34.87 4.28 -18.03
C PHE A 1029 -34.98 4.21 -16.51
N SER A 1030 -36.13 3.73 -16.03
CA SER A 1030 -36.29 3.34 -14.63
C SER A 1030 -35.68 1.97 -14.38
N LEU A 1031 -35.11 1.74 -13.20
CA LEU A 1031 -34.58 0.43 -12.85
C LEU A 1031 -35.71 -0.62 -12.79
N PRO A 1032 -35.54 -1.81 -13.41
CA PRO A 1032 -36.58 -2.83 -13.45
C PRO A 1032 -37.01 -3.34 -12.07
N PHE A 1033 -36.08 -3.36 -11.11
CA PHE A 1033 -36.30 -3.85 -9.75
C PHE A 1033 -36.70 -2.73 -8.77
N ASP A 1034 -36.58 -1.46 -9.16
CA ASP A 1034 -37.00 -0.31 -8.34
C ASP A 1034 -37.27 0.93 -9.21
N ALA A 1035 -38.55 1.16 -9.53
CA ALA A 1035 -38.95 2.19 -10.49
C ALA A 1035 -38.71 3.64 -10.01
N ASP A 1036 -38.43 3.86 -8.71
CA ASP A 1036 -38.12 5.19 -8.16
C ASP A 1036 -36.74 5.70 -8.60
N TYR A 1037 -35.85 4.79 -9.02
CA TYR A 1037 -34.54 5.14 -9.56
C TYR A 1037 -34.59 5.25 -11.07
N HIS A 1038 -34.06 6.35 -11.58
CA HIS A 1038 -33.89 6.62 -13.00
C HIS A 1038 -32.41 6.65 -13.35
N VAL A 1039 -32.02 5.82 -14.30
CA VAL A 1039 -30.65 5.78 -14.83
C VAL A 1039 -30.61 6.47 -16.18
N SER A 1040 -29.56 7.24 -16.42
CA SER A 1040 -29.25 7.84 -17.72
C SER A 1040 -27.78 7.68 -18.09
N VAL A 1041 -27.52 7.46 -19.37
CA VAL A 1041 -26.20 7.52 -20.01
C VAL A 1041 -26.31 8.29 -21.32
N THR A 1042 -25.27 9.04 -21.66
CA THR A 1042 -25.15 9.74 -22.95
C THR A 1042 -23.77 9.48 -23.58
N ALA A 1043 -23.76 9.34 -24.90
CA ALA A 1043 -22.59 8.92 -25.68
C ALA A 1043 -21.41 9.88 -25.60
#